data_AF-A0A925UWZ0-F1
#
_entry.id   AF-A0A925UWZ0-F1
#
_cell.length_a   1.000
_cell.length_b   1.000
_cell.length_c   1.000
_cell.angle_alpha   90.00
_cell.angle_beta   90.00
_cell.angle_gamma   90.00
#
_symmetry.space_group_name_H-M   'P 1'
#
loop_
_entity.id
_entity.type
_entity.pdbx_description
1 polymer ?
#
loop_
_entity_poly.entity_id
_entity_poly.type
_entity_poly.pdbx_seq_one_letter_code
_entity_poly.pdbx_strand_id
1 'polypeptide(L)'
;MGSLRFAPVAVLVVGMGAAGLVAMKSAKFQPAEVPLSTGKLISPIGEHVDVGSFPVNMVLSPDGKFVVVTNSGFRQNLSVISVETGKVLDQADFGQARPNRTGLYYGLAFGADGRIYASKGALDQVATFSLSSDGKLSAGAVLDNKAPEGSKIPHHVAGVAELHGTLLAVNNQTHKDNDLKGSLSVLDIASNSITKKIVLPGFPFGIVTANNKAFVTSERDGVVTAVDIAAGTTKDIRTGENATAIIANRDKTRLFVSNSNSDTLSVIDVKSESVLKTILLRPAELRSLPGCTPLGIALSQDERTAFVAMADLNAVAVVDLDKAALKGFLPAGWYPTSVVAVGKHLFVSNAKGVKSQNPNGKDVKTWGKYIQNIIEGTVGRIELEPALKDLDRHTKTVLATNRADEGDLARLEKSFVKPPIEYVIYIVKENRTYDQVLGDLPKGNNDPSLCLFPREVTPNQHALAERFVQLDNFHVCAEVSADGWNWSTSGMANEYTSRNSVYNYSGRGRAYDFEGTNNGVVPDKEGVRDVAEAAGGYIWDQAAAQKISFRNYGMFLSFDAGSDDKRETRFALDNAPAKKVLRDSTEPNFRRYDMAYADSEAWVKHGLAAAPKQLATFGTGKDPARMTAWLRDYDRLLKQGNVPKMMLVRLGRDHTSGTSAGTYSPRAMVAENDYAVGQLVEKVSQGPLWNKTAIFILEDDAQAGFDHVDAHRSIAFVVSPYTKRNSLDSRFYNTDSVLRTMSLILGLKPWNQYIGTAIPMNVFDTKLVNPEPYQAILPAKEIIGEVNKPSAYRSADSDRLFNRFEEESMPDMELNDILWGLMKGKDAKRPVTPGAKWRTPLK
;
A
#
# COMPACT_ATOMS: atom_id res chain seq x y z
N MET A 1 37.90 -58.03 -17.04
CA MET A 1 37.65 -58.48 -18.43
C MET A 1 36.15 -58.59 -18.59
N GLY A 2 35.42 -58.00 -19.54
CA GLY A 2 35.69 -57.13 -20.68
C GLY A 2 34.31 -56.66 -21.17
N SER A 3 34.26 -55.43 -21.67
CA SER A 3 33.11 -54.74 -22.27
C SER A 3 32.36 -55.55 -23.34
N LEU A 4 31.08 -55.22 -23.60
CA LEU A 4 30.61 -55.12 -24.99
C LEU A 4 29.38 -54.20 -25.15
N ARG A 5 29.47 -53.42 -26.24
CA ARG A 5 28.58 -52.35 -26.70
C ARG A 5 27.50 -52.89 -27.64
N PHE A 6 26.41 -52.12 -27.73
CA PHE A 6 25.31 -52.23 -28.68
C PHE A 6 25.65 -51.69 -30.08
N ALA A 7 25.00 -52.27 -31.10
CA ALA A 7 24.31 -51.66 -32.27
C ALA A 7 24.17 -52.70 -33.42
N PRO A 8 23.38 -52.48 -34.49
CA PRO A 8 21.99 -51.98 -34.58
C PRO A 8 21.14 -52.81 -35.61
N VAL A 9 19.82 -52.59 -35.70
CA VAL A 9 19.04 -52.96 -36.90
C VAL A 9 18.03 -51.86 -37.25
N ALA A 10 18.02 -51.51 -38.53
CA ALA A 10 17.21 -50.52 -39.22
C ALA A 10 15.81 -51.06 -39.61
N VAL A 11 14.84 -50.16 -39.78
CA VAL A 11 13.67 -50.42 -40.65
C VAL A 11 13.36 -49.19 -41.51
N LEU A 12 12.98 -49.52 -42.74
CA LEU A 12 12.82 -48.75 -43.96
C LEU A 12 11.62 -47.81 -44.00
N VAL A 13 11.75 -46.84 -44.90
CA VAL A 13 10.80 -45.80 -45.34
C VAL A 13 9.75 -46.36 -46.32
N VAL A 14 8.51 -45.88 -46.21
CA VAL A 14 7.54 -45.80 -47.33
C VAL A 14 7.03 -44.37 -47.40
N GLY A 15 7.19 -43.72 -48.56
CA GLY A 15 6.73 -42.35 -48.81
C GLY A 15 5.46 -42.31 -49.65
N MET A 16 4.71 -41.22 -49.51
CA MET A 16 3.97 -40.54 -50.59
C MET A 16 3.43 -39.19 -50.10
N GLY A 17 3.56 -38.16 -50.94
CA GLY A 17 2.63 -37.02 -50.95
C GLY A 17 3.23 -35.65 -50.60
N ALA A 18 3.78 -34.98 -51.61
CA ALA A 18 4.00 -33.54 -51.60
C ALA A 18 2.64 -32.80 -51.67
N ALA A 19 2.08 -32.44 -50.51
CA ALA A 19 1.05 -31.41 -50.34
C ALA A 19 0.89 -31.12 -48.84
N GLY A 20 1.69 -30.19 -48.32
CA GLY A 20 1.67 -29.90 -46.87
C GLY A 20 2.59 -28.77 -46.45
N LEU A 21 2.73 -27.72 -47.26
CA LEU A 21 3.18 -26.42 -46.75
C LEU A 21 2.00 -25.80 -45.99
N VAL A 22 1.82 -26.17 -44.72
CA VAL A 22 0.90 -25.47 -43.80
C VAL A 22 1.59 -25.30 -42.45
N ALA A 23 2.01 -24.07 -42.21
CA ALA A 23 2.15 -23.41 -40.92
C ALA A 23 2.69 -24.26 -39.75
N MET A 24 4.01 -24.31 -39.61
CA MET A 24 4.59 -24.28 -38.26
C MET A 24 4.22 -22.92 -37.65
N LYS A 25 3.06 -22.88 -36.97
CA LYS A 25 2.76 -21.82 -36.00
C LYS A 25 3.94 -21.79 -35.04
N SER A 26 4.67 -20.68 -35.04
CA SER A 26 5.57 -20.34 -33.95
C SER A 26 4.77 -20.48 -32.66
N ALA A 27 5.21 -21.40 -31.79
CA ALA A 27 4.73 -21.44 -30.42
C ALA A 27 5.11 -20.08 -29.81
N LYS A 28 4.14 -19.17 -29.75
CA LYS A 28 4.31 -17.83 -29.18
C LYS A 28 4.71 -18.03 -27.73
N PHE A 29 5.91 -17.59 -27.37
CA PHE A 29 6.31 -17.42 -25.99
C PHE A 29 5.34 -16.41 -25.36
N GLN A 30 4.36 -16.89 -24.60
CA GLN A 30 3.66 -16.07 -23.62
C GLN A 30 4.48 -16.16 -22.34
N PRO A 31 4.94 -15.04 -21.76
CA PRO A 31 5.50 -15.06 -20.40
C PRO A 31 4.49 -15.73 -19.47
N ALA A 32 4.98 -16.51 -18.50
CA ALA A 32 4.09 -17.09 -17.50
C ALA A 32 3.41 -15.94 -16.74
N GLU A 33 2.08 -15.96 -16.69
CA GLU A 33 1.30 -15.00 -15.90
C GLU A 33 1.60 -15.20 -14.41
N VAL A 34 1.93 -14.12 -13.70
CA VAL A 34 2.24 -14.16 -12.28
C VAL A 34 1.11 -13.54 -11.47
N PRO A 35 0.48 -14.28 -10.55
CA PRO A 35 -0.58 -13.74 -9.71
C PRO A 35 -0.04 -12.81 -8.63
N LEU A 36 -0.83 -11.80 -8.31
CA LEU A 36 -0.59 -10.80 -7.25
C LEU A 36 -1.63 -10.94 -6.13
N SER A 37 -1.29 -10.46 -4.93
CA SER A 37 -2.22 -10.35 -3.79
C SER A 37 -3.43 -9.43 -4.08
N THR A 38 -3.30 -8.53 -5.06
CA THR A 38 -4.40 -7.70 -5.56
C THR A 38 -5.38 -8.44 -6.47
N GLY A 39 -5.17 -9.74 -6.74
CA GLY A 39 -6.03 -10.55 -7.62
C GLY A 39 -5.82 -10.32 -9.12
N LYS A 40 -4.97 -9.36 -9.46
CA LYS A 40 -4.45 -9.12 -10.81
C LYS A 40 -3.33 -10.10 -11.15
N LEU A 41 -3.01 -10.15 -12.43
CA LEU A 41 -1.86 -10.87 -12.97
C LEU A 41 -0.86 -9.86 -13.56
N ILE A 42 0.39 -10.28 -13.75
CA ILE A 42 1.37 -9.57 -14.58
C ILE A 42 1.99 -10.53 -15.60
N SER A 43 2.33 -9.99 -16.76
CA SER A 43 3.05 -10.70 -17.83
C SER A 43 4.16 -9.79 -18.39
N PRO A 44 5.16 -9.44 -17.55
CA PRO A 44 6.20 -8.49 -17.93
C PRO A 44 6.96 -8.94 -19.19
N ILE A 45 7.32 -7.97 -20.04
CA ILE A 45 8.12 -8.20 -21.25
C ILE A 45 9.51 -7.57 -21.11
N GLY A 46 10.46 -8.06 -21.92
CA GLY A 46 11.84 -7.61 -21.87
C GLY A 46 12.67 -8.36 -20.84
N GLU A 47 13.92 -7.93 -20.70
CA GLU A 47 14.88 -8.51 -19.73
C GLU A 47 14.81 -7.73 -18.42
N HIS A 48 14.76 -8.42 -17.28
CA HIS A 48 14.65 -7.78 -15.97
C HIS A 48 15.89 -8.02 -15.12
N VAL A 49 16.37 -6.96 -14.47
CA VAL A 49 17.46 -7.01 -13.49
C VAL A 49 16.97 -6.49 -12.14
N ASP A 50 17.35 -7.18 -11.07
CA ASP A 50 17.13 -6.75 -9.68
C ASP A 50 18.01 -5.52 -9.37
N VAL A 51 17.44 -4.51 -8.73
CA VAL A 51 18.12 -3.25 -8.39
C VAL A 51 18.07 -2.92 -6.89
N GLY A 52 17.50 -3.78 -6.04
CA GLY A 52 17.21 -3.47 -4.64
C GLY A 52 15.71 -3.35 -4.40
N SER A 53 15.27 -2.65 -3.36
CA SER A 53 13.83 -2.54 -3.05
C SER A 53 13.23 -1.22 -3.50
N PHE A 54 12.03 -1.29 -4.08
CA PHE A 54 11.18 -0.13 -4.37
C PHE A 54 11.92 1.00 -5.15
N PRO A 55 12.39 0.73 -6.39
CA PRO A 55 12.89 1.78 -7.27
C PRO A 55 11.80 2.82 -7.55
N VAL A 56 12.12 4.10 -7.36
CA VAL A 56 11.15 5.21 -7.50
C VAL A 56 11.50 6.19 -8.60
N ASN A 57 12.75 6.25 -9.03
CA ASN A 57 13.19 7.19 -10.05
C ASN A 57 14.37 6.66 -10.86
N MET A 58 14.49 7.09 -12.12
CA MET A 58 15.58 6.74 -13.03
C MET A 58 16.00 7.97 -13.83
N VAL A 59 17.30 8.15 -14.04
CA VAL A 59 17.85 9.18 -14.93
C VAL A 59 18.89 8.59 -15.88
N LEU A 60 18.92 9.09 -17.11
CA LEU A 60 19.92 8.71 -18.10
C LEU A 60 21.19 9.55 -17.92
N SER A 61 22.36 8.93 -18.04
CA SER A 61 23.63 9.65 -18.08
C SER A 61 23.70 10.57 -19.31
N PRO A 62 24.41 11.72 -19.25
CA PRO A 62 24.48 12.66 -20.37
C PRO A 62 25.03 12.05 -21.66
N ASP A 63 25.89 11.04 -21.58
CA ASP A 63 26.45 10.29 -22.71
C ASP A 63 25.55 9.15 -23.21
N GLY A 64 24.40 8.92 -22.57
CA GLY A 64 23.42 7.91 -22.93
C GLY A 64 23.85 6.46 -22.64
N LYS A 65 24.95 6.23 -21.93
CA LYS A 65 25.48 4.88 -21.69
C LYS A 65 24.93 4.18 -20.44
N PHE A 66 24.42 4.95 -19.47
CA PHE A 66 24.01 4.42 -18.18
C PHE A 66 22.63 4.93 -17.76
N VAL A 67 21.87 4.08 -17.09
CA VAL A 67 20.68 4.47 -16.33
C VAL A 67 21.02 4.37 -14.84
N VAL A 68 20.84 5.46 -14.11
CA VAL A 68 21.01 5.50 -12.65
C VAL A 68 19.64 5.42 -12.00
N VAL A 69 19.50 4.60 -10.96
CA VAL A 69 18.23 4.28 -10.31
C VAL A 69 18.27 4.64 -8.83
N THR A 70 17.25 5.32 -8.33
CA THR A 70 17.02 5.54 -6.90
C THR A 70 16.14 4.44 -6.34
N ASN A 71 16.68 3.62 -5.45
CA ASN A 71 15.95 2.58 -4.72
C ASN A 71 15.68 3.05 -3.29
N SER A 72 14.41 3.32 -2.98
CA SER A 72 13.99 3.97 -1.72
C SER A 72 13.20 3.03 -0.81
N GLY A 73 13.21 1.72 -1.09
CA GLY A 73 12.56 0.73 -0.25
C GLY A 73 13.26 0.57 1.11
N PHE A 74 13.14 -0.60 1.72
CA PHE A 74 13.93 -0.91 2.91
C PHE A 74 15.41 -1.08 2.58
N ARG A 75 15.70 -1.86 1.52
CA ARG A 75 17.01 -2.05 0.91
C ARG A 75 17.35 -0.90 -0.04
N GLN A 76 17.89 0.17 0.54
CA GLN A 76 18.20 1.41 -0.16
C GLN A 76 19.58 1.43 -0.80
N ASN A 77 19.63 1.76 -2.09
CA ASN A 77 20.86 2.02 -2.81
C ASN A 77 20.61 2.91 -4.03
N LEU A 78 21.69 3.49 -4.56
CA LEU A 78 21.74 3.90 -5.96
C LEU A 78 22.25 2.72 -6.78
N SER A 79 21.63 2.44 -7.92
CA SER A 79 22.10 1.42 -8.87
C SER A 79 22.48 2.05 -10.20
N VAL A 80 23.55 1.55 -10.84
CA VAL A 80 23.94 1.92 -12.21
C VAL A 80 23.71 0.74 -13.14
N ILE A 81 22.98 0.95 -14.23
CA ILE A 81 22.68 -0.05 -15.24
C ILE A 81 23.32 0.37 -16.56
N SER A 82 23.98 -0.57 -17.24
CA SER A 82 24.45 -0.40 -18.62
C SER A 82 23.27 -0.35 -19.60
N VAL A 83 23.19 0.69 -20.43
CA VAL A 83 22.16 0.77 -21.48
C VAL A 83 22.33 -0.33 -22.53
N GLU A 84 23.58 -0.66 -22.86
CA GLU A 84 23.92 -1.66 -23.87
C GLU A 84 23.59 -3.09 -23.43
N THR A 85 23.87 -3.44 -22.17
CA THR A 85 23.75 -4.83 -21.69
C THR A 85 22.54 -5.07 -20.79
N GLY A 86 21.91 -4.01 -20.25
CA GLY A 86 20.81 -4.11 -19.28
C GLY A 86 21.23 -4.60 -17.90
N LYS A 87 22.54 -4.78 -17.64
CA LYS A 87 23.05 -5.31 -16.37
C LYS A 87 23.39 -4.20 -15.38
N VAL A 88 23.18 -4.47 -14.09
CA VAL A 88 23.70 -3.64 -12.99
C VAL A 88 25.23 -3.75 -12.97
N LEU A 89 25.90 -2.60 -13.01
CA LEU A 89 27.36 -2.48 -13.00
C LEU A 89 27.91 -2.15 -11.62
N ASP A 90 27.17 -1.36 -10.84
CA ASP A 90 27.58 -0.89 -9.53
C ASP A 90 26.39 -0.44 -8.68
N GLN A 91 26.58 -0.45 -7.36
CA GLN A 91 25.60 0.02 -6.39
C GLN A 91 26.28 0.78 -5.25
N ALA A 92 25.61 1.83 -4.75
CA ALA A 92 26.02 2.54 -3.54
C ALA A 92 24.93 2.41 -2.47
N ASP A 93 25.22 1.70 -1.38
CA ASP A 93 24.28 1.42 -0.30
C ASP A 93 24.16 2.56 0.71
N PHE A 94 22.95 2.77 1.25
CA PHE A 94 22.66 3.83 2.24
C PHE A 94 22.30 3.30 3.64
N GLY A 95 22.66 2.05 3.94
CA GLY A 95 22.51 1.43 5.25
C GLY A 95 21.10 0.90 5.55
N GLN A 96 21.02 -0.16 6.36
CA GLN A 96 19.80 -0.93 6.65
C GLN A 96 19.40 -0.91 8.15
N ALA A 97 20.20 -0.30 9.03
CA ALA A 97 19.93 -0.27 10.47
C ALA A 97 18.66 0.53 10.78
N ARG A 98 18.03 0.34 11.95
CA ARG A 98 16.90 1.18 12.37
C ARG A 98 17.17 1.81 13.75
N PRO A 99 16.78 3.08 13.98
CA PRO A 99 16.33 4.04 12.98
C PRO A 99 17.50 4.48 12.09
N ASN A 100 17.35 4.42 10.77
CA ASN A 100 18.37 4.95 9.85
C ASN A 100 17.78 6.02 8.94
N ARG A 101 18.12 7.27 9.24
CA ARG A 101 17.73 8.43 8.44
C ARG A 101 18.65 8.66 7.24
N THR A 102 19.76 7.93 7.07
CA THR A 102 20.72 8.17 5.98
C THR A 102 20.24 7.76 4.60
N GLY A 103 18.97 7.39 4.46
CA GLY A 103 18.33 6.85 3.28
C GLY A 103 18.12 7.82 2.11
N LEU A 104 17.75 7.25 0.96
CA LEU A 104 17.33 7.97 -0.24
C LEU A 104 15.82 8.23 -0.23
N TYR A 105 15.38 9.27 -0.95
CA TYR A 105 13.97 9.50 -1.25
C TYR A 105 13.71 9.43 -2.77
N TYR A 106 13.27 10.50 -3.43
CA TYR A 106 12.91 10.48 -4.87
C TYR A 106 13.95 11.13 -5.80
N GLY A 107 14.53 12.26 -5.39
CA GLY A 107 15.31 13.14 -6.24
C GLY A 107 16.58 12.49 -6.76
N LEU A 108 16.78 12.60 -8.08
CA LEU A 108 17.96 12.12 -8.78
C LEU A 108 18.19 13.02 -10.00
N ALA A 109 19.40 13.55 -10.16
CA ALA A 109 19.74 14.40 -11.30
C ALA A 109 21.24 14.31 -11.65
N PHE A 110 21.57 14.52 -12.92
CA PHE A 110 22.92 14.84 -13.35
C PHE A 110 23.09 16.37 -13.42
N GLY A 111 24.20 16.88 -12.88
CA GLY A 111 24.62 18.26 -13.11
C GLY A 111 25.40 18.41 -14.41
N ALA A 112 25.57 19.66 -14.85
CA ALA A 112 26.40 20.00 -16.01
C ALA A 112 27.87 19.57 -15.87
N ASP A 113 28.36 19.39 -14.64
CA ASP A 113 29.71 18.87 -14.33
C ASP A 113 29.82 17.34 -14.39
N GLY A 114 28.72 16.64 -14.73
CA GLY A 114 28.65 15.18 -14.80
C GLY A 114 28.46 14.49 -13.44
N ARG A 115 28.37 15.23 -12.34
CA ARG A 115 28.05 14.66 -11.02
C ARG A 115 26.58 14.26 -10.93
N ILE A 116 26.33 13.22 -10.14
CA ILE A 116 25.00 12.77 -9.77
C ILE A 116 24.63 13.43 -8.43
N TYR A 117 23.42 13.95 -8.33
CA TYR A 117 22.81 14.49 -7.12
C TYR A 117 21.64 13.60 -6.74
N ALA A 118 21.63 13.09 -5.51
CA ALA A 118 20.60 12.19 -5.01
C ALA A 118 20.03 12.68 -3.67
N SER A 119 18.71 12.74 -3.54
CA SER A 119 18.08 13.29 -2.34
C SER A 119 18.13 12.33 -1.15
N LYS A 120 18.52 12.87 0.00
CA LYS A 120 18.47 12.20 1.31
C LYS A 120 17.42 12.88 2.17
N GLY A 121 16.15 12.61 1.84
CA GLY A 121 14.99 13.35 2.35
C GLY A 121 14.97 13.51 3.86
N ALA A 122 15.19 12.43 4.62
CA ALA A 122 15.07 12.40 6.09
C ALA A 122 16.14 13.19 6.84
N LEU A 123 17.23 13.54 6.17
CA LEU A 123 18.31 14.35 6.73
C LEU A 123 18.29 15.77 6.18
N ASP A 124 17.38 16.06 5.26
CA ASP A 124 17.36 17.28 4.49
C ASP A 124 18.68 17.55 3.75
N GLN A 125 19.24 16.51 3.12
CA GLN A 125 20.55 16.57 2.45
C GLN A 125 20.44 16.14 0.99
N VAL A 126 21.46 16.47 0.21
CA VAL A 126 21.69 15.92 -1.13
C VAL A 126 23.07 15.26 -1.16
N ALA A 127 23.13 13.96 -1.44
CA ALA A 127 24.38 13.26 -1.67
C ALA A 127 24.86 13.48 -3.11
N THR A 128 26.16 13.62 -3.29
CA THR A 128 26.77 13.67 -4.62
C THR A 128 27.57 12.42 -4.94
N PHE A 129 27.62 12.04 -6.21
CA PHE A 129 28.43 10.93 -6.71
C PHE A 129 29.11 11.32 -8.02
N SER A 130 30.30 10.79 -8.27
CA SER A 130 30.85 10.73 -9.63
C SER A 130 30.55 9.35 -10.24
N LEU A 131 30.46 9.34 -11.57
CA LEU A 131 30.29 8.14 -12.37
C LEU A 131 31.46 8.02 -13.34
N SER A 132 32.21 6.93 -13.26
CA SER A 132 33.31 6.65 -14.18
C SER A 132 32.80 6.18 -15.55
N SER A 133 33.68 6.16 -16.55
CA SER A 133 33.36 5.70 -17.91
C SER A 133 33.01 4.22 -18.02
N ASP A 134 33.37 3.42 -17.01
CA ASP A 134 33.01 1.99 -16.87
C ASP A 134 31.82 1.76 -15.92
N GLY A 135 31.16 2.84 -15.48
CA GLY A 135 29.91 2.77 -14.73
C GLY A 135 30.07 2.52 -13.22
N LYS A 136 31.22 2.88 -12.63
CA LYS A 136 31.46 2.81 -11.18
C LYS A 136 31.08 4.10 -10.47
N LEU A 137 30.38 3.96 -9.35
CA LEU A 137 30.01 5.07 -8.47
C LEU A 137 31.13 5.36 -7.48
N SER A 138 31.41 6.64 -7.26
CA SER A 138 32.23 7.09 -6.14
C SER A 138 31.50 8.18 -5.39
N ALA A 139 31.32 7.97 -4.08
CA ALA A 139 30.68 8.96 -3.22
C ALA A 139 31.48 10.26 -3.18
N GLY A 140 30.78 11.37 -3.38
CA GLY A 140 31.32 12.71 -3.27
C GLY A 140 30.93 13.39 -1.95
N ALA A 141 30.89 14.72 -1.99
CA ALA A 141 30.42 15.52 -0.86
C ALA A 141 28.93 15.28 -0.58
N VAL A 142 28.55 15.41 0.68
CA VAL A 142 27.14 15.59 1.05
C VAL A 142 26.89 17.09 1.15
N LEU A 143 25.90 17.56 0.41
CA LEU A 143 25.42 18.93 0.47
C LEU A 143 24.34 18.97 1.55
N ASP A 144 24.76 19.41 2.73
CA ASP A 144 23.97 19.46 3.97
C ASP A 144 23.91 20.86 4.58
N ASN A 145 24.48 21.85 3.88
CA ASN A 145 24.73 23.20 4.33
C ASN A 145 25.69 23.30 5.55
N LYS A 146 26.73 24.14 5.46
CA LYS A 146 27.63 24.48 6.59
C LYS A 146 27.16 25.68 7.44
N ALA A 147 26.01 26.28 7.15
CA ALA A 147 25.54 27.53 7.77
C ALA A 147 25.00 27.35 9.21
N PRO A 148 24.83 28.46 9.98
CA PRO A 148 24.35 28.44 11.37
C PRO A 148 22.96 27.79 11.54
N GLU A 149 22.65 27.43 12.79
CA GLU A 149 21.35 26.89 13.21
C GLU A 149 20.19 27.78 12.71
N GLY A 150 19.22 27.18 11.99
CA GLY A 150 18.11 27.89 11.32
C GLY A 150 18.21 28.01 9.79
N SER A 151 19.32 27.58 9.18
CA SER A 151 19.54 27.67 7.71
C SER A 151 19.59 26.32 6.97
N LYS A 152 19.26 25.19 7.60
CA LYS A 152 19.25 23.88 6.93
C LYS A 152 18.26 23.87 5.76
N ILE A 153 18.49 23.01 4.76
CA ILE A 153 17.37 22.67 3.86
C ILE A 153 16.26 22.15 4.78
N PRO A 154 15.06 22.71 4.74
CA PRO A 154 14.04 22.33 5.70
C PRO A 154 13.12 21.27 5.09
N HIS A 155 12.44 20.50 5.93
CA HIS A 155 11.19 19.81 5.58
C HIS A 155 11.29 18.86 4.38
N HIS A 156 12.29 17.97 4.37
CA HIS A 156 12.35 16.75 3.58
C HIS A 156 12.60 16.93 2.08
N VAL A 157 13.85 16.75 1.64
CA VAL A 157 14.22 16.90 0.22
C VAL A 157 13.60 15.80 -0.67
N ALA A 158 12.72 16.20 -1.57
CA ALA A 158 12.13 15.40 -2.64
C ALA A 158 12.95 15.47 -3.92
N GLY A 159 12.48 16.20 -4.94
CA GLY A 159 13.15 16.38 -6.21
C GLY A 159 14.40 17.27 -6.09
N VAL A 160 15.38 16.99 -6.96
CA VAL A 160 16.58 17.82 -7.12
C VAL A 160 16.80 18.09 -8.60
N ALA A 161 17.31 19.28 -8.92
CA ALA A 161 17.73 19.66 -10.27
C ALA A 161 18.90 20.64 -10.21
N GLU A 162 19.67 20.74 -11.29
CA GLU A 162 20.79 21.67 -11.41
C GLU A 162 20.50 22.71 -12.48
N LEU A 163 20.91 23.96 -12.22
CA LEU A 163 20.80 25.09 -13.13
C LEU A 163 22.02 26.01 -12.99
N HIS A 164 22.95 25.93 -13.95
CA HIS A 164 24.11 26.84 -14.07
C HIS A 164 24.99 26.93 -12.80
N GLY A 165 25.38 25.80 -12.22
CA GLY A 165 26.17 25.71 -10.99
C GLY A 165 25.35 25.89 -9.71
N THR A 166 24.02 26.02 -9.83
CA THR A 166 23.09 26.12 -8.70
C THR A 166 22.29 24.83 -8.58
N LEU A 167 22.28 24.25 -7.38
CA LEU A 167 21.44 23.12 -7.05
C LEU A 167 20.09 23.60 -6.52
N LEU A 168 19.01 23.03 -7.03
CA LEU A 168 17.64 23.29 -6.64
C LEU A 168 17.11 22.06 -5.91
N ALA A 169 16.68 22.23 -4.66
CA ALA A 169 16.18 21.14 -3.81
C ALA A 169 14.74 21.43 -3.37
N VAL A 170 13.82 20.54 -3.72
CA VAL A 170 12.39 20.66 -3.38
C VAL A 170 12.14 20.10 -1.98
N ASN A 171 11.46 20.87 -1.14
CA ASN A 171 11.20 20.55 0.27
C ASN A 171 9.74 20.16 0.46
N ASN A 172 9.48 18.87 0.62
CA ASN A 172 8.17 18.24 0.45
C ASN A 172 7.21 18.43 1.63
N GLN A 173 7.68 18.46 2.87
CA GLN A 173 6.78 18.43 4.02
C GLN A 173 6.10 19.79 4.27
N THR A 174 4.79 19.72 4.51
CA THR A 174 3.93 20.84 4.91
C THR A 174 3.47 20.64 6.35
N HIS A 175 3.53 21.67 7.17
CA HIS A 175 3.21 21.65 8.60
C HIS A 175 2.42 22.91 8.97
N LYS A 176 1.76 22.94 10.14
CA LYS A 176 1.03 24.15 10.57
C LYS A 176 1.94 25.39 10.71
N ASP A 177 3.20 25.19 11.09
CA ASP A 177 4.21 26.25 11.25
C ASP A 177 4.73 26.83 9.93
N ASN A 178 4.38 26.21 8.79
CA ASN A 178 4.72 26.71 7.46
C ASN A 178 3.48 26.96 6.58
N ASP A 179 2.35 27.29 7.19
CA ASP A 179 1.07 27.59 6.53
C ASP A 179 0.60 26.44 5.61
N LEU A 180 1.00 25.20 5.95
CA LEU A 180 0.74 24.01 5.15
C LEU A 180 1.30 24.13 3.72
N LYS A 181 2.45 24.80 3.56
CA LYS A 181 3.15 25.02 2.28
C LYS A 181 4.49 24.30 2.25
N GLY A 182 4.98 24.03 1.05
CA GLY A 182 6.32 23.51 0.83
C GLY A 182 7.29 24.61 0.45
N SER A 183 8.50 24.25 0.02
CA SER A 183 9.44 25.25 -0.51
C SER A 183 10.45 24.68 -1.52
N LEU A 184 11.13 25.57 -2.22
CA LEU A 184 12.32 25.30 -3.03
C LEU A 184 13.52 25.97 -2.37
N SER A 185 14.55 25.19 -2.03
CA SER A 185 15.85 25.72 -1.64
C SER A 185 16.76 25.86 -2.86
N VAL A 186 17.42 27.01 -2.97
CA VAL A 186 18.39 27.35 -4.01
C VAL A 186 19.77 27.36 -3.37
N LEU A 187 20.66 26.47 -3.82
CA LEU A 187 21.97 26.22 -3.24
C LEU A 187 23.09 26.53 -4.22
N ASP A 188 24.06 27.32 -3.78
CA ASP A 188 25.32 27.47 -4.50
C ASP A 188 26.21 26.23 -4.23
N ILE A 189 26.59 25.52 -5.29
CA ILE A 189 27.30 24.24 -5.17
C ILE A 189 28.73 24.45 -4.69
N ALA A 190 29.38 25.54 -5.10
CA ALA A 190 30.79 25.80 -4.78
C ALA A 190 30.98 26.10 -3.28
N SER A 191 30.11 26.92 -2.71
CA SER A 191 30.12 27.29 -1.29
C SER A 191 29.36 26.33 -0.38
N ASN A 192 28.52 25.44 -0.94
CA ASN A 192 27.59 24.59 -0.20
C ASN A 192 26.71 25.40 0.76
N SER A 193 26.09 26.47 0.24
CA SER A 193 25.24 27.37 1.02
C SER A 193 23.90 27.64 0.32
N ILE A 194 22.83 27.79 1.11
CA ILE A 194 21.52 28.20 0.60
C ILE A 194 21.55 29.70 0.35
N THR A 195 21.28 30.10 -0.90
CA THR A 195 21.21 31.52 -1.30
C THR A 195 19.78 32.05 -1.28
N LYS A 196 18.78 31.16 -1.43
CA LYS A 196 17.36 31.54 -1.44
C LYS A 196 16.46 30.38 -1.04
N LYS A 197 15.34 30.71 -0.39
CA LYS A 197 14.20 29.80 -0.17
C LYS A 197 12.96 30.43 -0.77
N ILE A 198 12.22 29.66 -1.57
CA ILE A 198 11.01 30.12 -2.28
C ILE A 198 9.83 29.27 -1.81
N VAL A 199 8.75 29.90 -1.38
CA VAL A 199 7.54 29.20 -0.90
C VAL A 199 6.81 28.56 -2.07
N LEU A 200 6.34 27.33 -1.88
CA LEU A 200 5.59 26.56 -2.87
C LEU A 200 4.26 26.04 -2.31
N PRO A 201 3.29 25.70 -3.16
CA PRO A 201 2.13 24.91 -2.77
C PRO A 201 2.53 23.58 -2.10
N GLY A 202 1.60 22.99 -1.36
CA GLY A 202 1.88 21.89 -0.44
C GLY A 202 2.27 20.59 -1.12
N PHE A 203 3.13 19.84 -0.45
CA PHE A 203 3.73 18.59 -0.95
C PHE A 203 4.41 18.76 -2.32
N PRO A 204 5.32 19.75 -2.49
CA PRO A 204 6.07 19.87 -3.72
C PRO A 204 7.01 18.67 -3.88
N PHE A 205 7.18 18.16 -5.09
CA PHE A 205 7.78 16.85 -5.31
C PHE A 205 8.79 16.82 -6.47
N GLY A 206 8.32 16.71 -7.71
CA GLY A 206 9.16 16.64 -8.90
C GLY A 206 9.60 18.02 -9.36
N ILE A 207 10.78 18.11 -10.00
CA ILE A 207 11.35 19.37 -10.50
C ILE A 207 12.04 19.16 -11.84
N VAL A 208 11.89 20.13 -12.74
CA VAL A 208 12.69 20.26 -13.96
C VAL A 208 13.06 21.72 -14.22
N THR A 209 14.12 21.97 -14.99
CA THR A 209 14.57 23.32 -15.36
C THR A 209 14.37 23.58 -16.85
N ALA A 210 13.76 24.72 -17.17
CA ALA A 210 13.51 25.18 -18.53
C ALA A 210 13.50 26.71 -18.60
N ASN A 211 14.10 27.28 -19.64
CA ASN A 211 14.17 28.74 -19.87
C ASN A 211 14.60 29.55 -18.62
N ASN A 212 15.70 29.13 -17.95
CA ASN A 212 16.21 29.72 -16.70
C ASN A 212 15.23 29.74 -15.51
N LYS A 213 14.13 28.97 -15.59
CA LYS A 213 13.18 28.76 -14.51
C LYS A 213 13.22 27.32 -14.02
N ALA A 214 12.70 27.12 -12.83
CA ALA A 214 12.33 25.81 -12.33
C ALA A 214 10.82 25.61 -12.46
N PHE A 215 10.39 24.37 -12.69
CA PHE A 215 9.00 23.97 -12.68
C PHE A 215 8.84 22.83 -11.70
N VAL A 216 8.04 23.05 -10.65
CA VAL A 216 7.93 22.13 -9.50
C VAL A 216 6.50 21.62 -9.41
N THR A 217 6.31 20.30 -9.38
CA THR A 217 4.99 19.71 -9.15
C THR A 217 4.65 19.75 -7.66
N SER A 218 3.37 19.95 -7.33
CA SER A 218 2.85 19.84 -5.96
C SER A 218 1.72 18.82 -5.91
N GLU A 219 1.95 17.71 -5.21
CA GLU A 219 1.05 16.54 -5.20
C GLU A 219 -0.29 16.92 -4.58
N ARG A 220 -0.28 17.43 -3.35
CA ARG A 220 -1.51 17.78 -2.62
C ARG A 220 -2.31 18.86 -3.33
N ASP A 221 -1.67 19.84 -3.95
CA ASP A 221 -2.37 21.00 -4.52
C ASP A 221 -2.65 20.86 -6.03
N GLY A 222 -2.02 19.89 -6.72
CA GLY A 222 -2.36 19.52 -8.11
C GLY A 222 -1.96 20.59 -9.12
N VAL A 223 -0.80 21.19 -8.88
CA VAL A 223 -0.27 22.31 -9.67
C VAL A 223 1.19 22.04 -10.04
N VAL A 224 1.63 22.72 -11.08
CA VAL A 224 3.05 22.95 -11.37
C VAL A 224 3.34 24.42 -11.12
N THR A 225 4.25 24.71 -10.22
CA THR A 225 4.69 26.09 -9.98
C THR A 225 5.89 26.40 -10.86
N ALA A 226 5.73 27.36 -11.77
CA ALA A 226 6.84 27.99 -12.48
C ALA A 226 7.54 28.98 -11.53
N VAL A 227 8.85 28.86 -11.40
CA VAL A 227 9.67 29.64 -10.46
C VAL A 227 10.77 30.36 -11.22
N ASP A 228 10.73 31.69 -11.21
CA ASP A 228 11.87 32.50 -11.60
C ASP A 228 12.87 32.50 -10.44
N ILE A 229 14.04 31.87 -10.62
CA ILE A 229 15.01 31.69 -9.55
C ILE A 229 15.61 33.04 -9.11
N ALA A 230 15.98 33.87 -10.08
CA ALA A 230 16.60 35.17 -9.85
C ALA A 230 15.63 36.11 -9.13
N ALA A 231 14.44 36.30 -9.69
CA ALA A 231 13.42 37.17 -9.11
C ALA A 231 12.78 36.57 -7.85
N GLY A 232 12.63 35.24 -7.79
CA GLY A 232 11.93 34.53 -6.71
C GLY A 232 10.41 34.58 -6.84
N THR A 233 9.91 34.99 -8.00
CA THR A 233 8.48 35.04 -8.29
C THR A 233 7.99 33.66 -8.73
N THR A 234 6.74 33.36 -8.39
CA THR A 234 6.10 32.08 -8.69
C THR A 234 4.81 32.28 -9.46
N LYS A 235 4.45 31.28 -10.26
CA LYS A 235 3.14 31.18 -10.93
C LYS A 235 2.67 29.73 -10.93
N ASP A 236 1.50 29.51 -10.37
CA ASP A 236 0.90 28.18 -10.33
C ASP A 236 0.13 27.88 -11.61
N ILE A 237 0.38 26.69 -12.18
CA ILE A 237 -0.26 26.17 -13.37
C ILE A 237 -1.06 24.94 -12.94
N ARG A 238 -2.39 25.03 -12.96
CA ARG A 238 -3.25 23.91 -12.59
C ARG A 238 -3.17 22.78 -13.62
N THR A 239 -2.87 21.57 -13.16
CA THR A 239 -2.86 20.35 -13.99
C THR A 239 -4.01 19.44 -13.56
N GLY A 240 -3.72 18.23 -13.09
CA GLY A 240 -4.68 17.29 -12.48
C GLY A 240 -4.40 17.09 -10.99
N GLU A 241 -5.07 16.11 -10.41
CA GLU A 241 -4.86 15.70 -9.03
C GLU A 241 -3.58 14.89 -8.87
N ASN A 242 -2.85 15.15 -7.79
CA ASN A 242 -1.55 14.55 -7.49
C ASN A 242 -0.58 14.68 -8.68
N ALA A 243 -0.22 15.92 -8.99
CA ALA A 243 0.86 16.20 -9.94
C ALA A 243 2.16 15.62 -9.37
N THR A 244 2.68 14.55 -9.98
CA THR A 244 3.79 13.76 -9.43
C THR A 244 5.05 13.95 -10.27
N ALA A 245 5.15 13.25 -11.41
CA ALA A 245 6.33 13.29 -12.28
C ALA A 245 6.25 14.46 -13.28
N ILE A 246 7.40 15.04 -13.60
CA ILE A 246 7.55 16.09 -14.61
C ILE A 246 8.83 15.89 -15.42
N ILE A 247 8.74 16.03 -16.74
CA ILE A 247 9.90 16.09 -17.64
C ILE A 247 9.77 17.26 -18.61
N ALA A 248 10.90 17.75 -19.12
CA ALA A 248 10.95 18.68 -20.23
C ALA A 248 11.30 17.93 -21.53
N ASN A 249 10.80 18.43 -22.66
CA ASN A 249 11.29 18.01 -23.96
C ASN A 249 12.72 18.54 -24.19
N ARG A 250 13.43 18.02 -25.21
CA ARG A 250 14.83 18.31 -25.53
C ARG A 250 15.11 19.81 -25.63
N ASP A 251 14.24 20.54 -26.33
CA ASP A 251 14.38 21.97 -26.55
C ASP A 251 13.86 22.81 -25.36
N LYS A 252 13.34 22.15 -24.32
CA LYS A 252 12.78 22.76 -23.10
C LYS A 252 11.68 23.78 -23.39
N THR A 253 10.89 23.55 -24.43
CA THR A 253 9.74 24.39 -24.82
C THR A 253 8.41 23.83 -24.31
N ARG A 254 8.35 22.52 -24.04
CA ARG A 254 7.18 21.84 -23.48
C ARG A 254 7.56 21.01 -22.26
N LEU A 255 6.64 20.94 -21.30
CA LEU A 255 6.73 20.06 -20.14
C LEU A 255 5.61 19.01 -20.19
N PHE A 256 5.87 17.84 -19.65
CA PHE A 256 4.93 16.74 -19.54
C PHE A 256 4.79 16.35 -18.08
N VAL A 257 3.56 16.25 -17.59
CA VAL A 257 3.26 16.09 -16.17
C VAL A 257 2.25 14.98 -15.96
N SER A 258 2.62 13.98 -15.15
CA SER A 258 1.72 12.92 -14.75
C SER A 258 0.90 13.35 -13.54
N ASN A 259 -0.42 13.18 -13.63
CA ASN A 259 -1.35 13.47 -12.55
C ASN A 259 -1.90 12.13 -12.03
N SER A 260 -1.27 11.60 -10.99
CA SER A 260 -1.43 10.20 -10.58
C SER A 260 -2.85 9.86 -10.13
N ASN A 261 -3.56 10.77 -9.44
CA ASN A 261 -4.94 10.51 -9.00
C ASN A 261 -5.99 10.83 -10.08
N SER A 262 -5.63 11.57 -11.13
CA SER A 262 -6.53 11.89 -12.24
C SER A 262 -6.41 10.97 -13.44
N ASP A 263 -5.38 10.12 -13.50
CA ASP A 263 -5.05 9.28 -14.66
C ASP A 263 -4.81 10.07 -15.94
N THR A 264 -4.17 11.23 -15.84
CA THR A 264 -3.90 12.10 -17.00
C THR A 264 -2.44 12.49 -17.16
N LEU A 265 -2.07 12.78 -18.41
CA LEU A 265 -0.84 13.45 -18.79
C LEU A 265 -1.16 14.89 -19.23
N SER A 266 -0.64 15.89 -18.53
CA SER A 266 -0.72 17.29 -18.95
C SER A 266 0.51 17.69 -19.76
N VAL A 267 0.29 18.42 -20.86
CA VAL A 267 1.34 19.04 -21.69
C VAL A 267 1.29 20.54 -21.45
N ILE A 268 2.39 21.13 -20.97
CA ILE A 268 2.50 22.56 -20.64
C ILE A 268 3.43 23.24 -21.63
N ASP A 269 3.05 24.42 -22.10
CA ASP A 269 3.94 25.31 -22.84
C ASP A 269 4.77 26.16 -21.87
N VAL A 270 6.09 26.12 -22.01
CA VAL A 270 7.03 26.79 -21.09
C VAL A 270 6.96 28.31 -21.22
N LYS A 271 6.68 28.84 -22.42
CA LYS A 271 6.71 30.28 -22.69
C LYS A 271 5.48 31.00 -22.12
N SER A 272 4.30 30.44 -22.35
CA SER A 272 3.03 30.97 -21.84
C SER A 272 2.73 30.50 -20.41
N GLU A 273 3.43 29.46 -19.95
CA GLU A 273 3.22 28.83 -18.64
C GLU A 273 1.75 28.42 -18.48
N SER A 274 1.27 27.64 -19.45
CA SER A 274 -0.14 27.20 -19.51
C SER A 274 -0.25 25.78 -20.06
N VAL A 275 -1.31 25.07 -19.66
CA VAL A 275 -1.60 23.71 -20.15
C VAL A 275 -2.13 23.78 -21.58
N LEU A 276 -1.42 23.14 -22.51
CA LEU A 276 -1.82 22.97 -23.91
C LEU A 276 -2.83 21.83 -24.09
N LYS A 277 -2.61 20.71 -23.39
CA LYS A 277 -3.40 19.47 -23.51
C LYS A 277 -3.43 18.74 -22.17
N THR A 278 -4.54 18.05 -21.91
CA THR A 278 -4.66 17.05 -20.86
C THR A 278 -5.19 15.77 -21.50
N ILE A 279 -4.41 14.70 -21.42
CA ILE A 279 -4.65 13.43 -22.11
C ILE A 279 -5.07 12.40 -21.06
N LEU A 280 -6.23 11.78 -21.22
CA LEU A 280 -6.70 10.69 -20.36
C LEU A 280 -5.97 9.39 -20.71
N LEU A 281 -5.43 8.71 -19.70
CA LEU A 281 -4.60 7.51 -19.84
C LEU A 281 -5.32 6.22 -19.47
N ARG A 282 -6.62 6.29 -19.15
CA ARG A 282 -7.44 5.11 -18.92
C ARG A 282 -7.76 4.40 -20.24
N PRO A 283 -7.74 3.06 -20.28
CA PRO A 283 -8.32 2.32 -21.39
C PRO A 283 -9.83 2.60 -21.50
N ALA A 284 -10.42 2.32 -22.67
CA ALA A 284 -11.82 2.62 -22.92
C ALA A 284 -12.75 1.89 -21.95
N GLU A 285 -12.41 0.64 -21.63
CA GLU A 285 -13.10 -0.28 -20.75
C GLU A 285 -13.15 0.21 -19.29
N LEU A 286 -12.14 0.97 -18.85
CA LEU A 286 -12.04 1.53 -17.50
C LEU A 286 -12.26 3.04 -17.46
N ARG A 287 -12.81 3.67 -18.50
CA ARG A 287 -12.89 5.13 -18.61
C ARG A 287 -13.58 5.80 -17.40
N SER A 288 -14.59 5.15 -16.84
CA SER A 288 -15.33 5.62 -15.65
C SER A 288 -14.75 5.17 -14.30
N LEU A 289 -13.67 4.37 -14.31
CA LEU A 289 -13.08 3.76 -13.14
C LEU A 289 -11.66 4.28 -12.96
N PRO A 290 -11.45 5.30 -12.10
CA PRO A 290 -10.15 5.89 -11.89
C PRO A 290 -9.17 4.94 -11.17
N GLY A 291 -7.91 5.35 -11.10
CA GLY A 291 -6.87 4.68 -10.31
C GLY A 291 -5.89 3.87 -11.15
N CYS A 292 -5.52 4.32 -12.35
CA CYS A 292 -4.46 3.75 -13.19
C CYS A 292 -3.05 4.27 -12.81
N THR A 293 -2.99 5.40 -12.10
CA THR A 293 -1.80 5.92 -11.40
C THR A 293 -0.59 6.14 -12.32
N PRO A 294 -0.64 7.13 -13.23
CA PRO A 294 0.49 7.51 -14.07
C PRO A 294 1.61 8.14 -13.25
N LEU A 295 2.85 7.69 -13.48
CA LEU A 295 4.06 8.14 -12.79
C LEU A 295 5.13 8.61 -13.78
N GLY A 296 6.33 8.04 -13.79
CA GLY A 296 7.43 8.51 -14.64
C GLY A 296 7.10 8.52 -16.13
N ILE A 297 7.74 9.43 -16.85
CA ILE A 297 7.49 9.74 -18.27
C ILE A 297 8.81 9.68 -19.04
N ALA A 298 8.78 9.14 -20.25
CA ALA A 298 9.86 9.24 -21.22
C ALA A 298 9.31 9.63 -22.59
N LEU A 299 10.10 10.34 -23.40
CA LEU A 299 9.75 10.68 -24.77
C LEU A 299 10.51 9.79 -25.75
N SER A 300 9.90 9.46 -26.88
CA SER A 300 10.62 8.88 -28.02
C SER A 300 11.68 9.86 -28.55
N GLN A 301 12.66 9.35 -29.31
CA GLN A 301 13.75 10.17 -29.84
C GLN A 301 13.27 11.34 -30.72
N ASP A 302 12.13 11.18 -31.39
CA ASP A 302 11.48 12.21 -32.21
C ASP A 302 10.45 13.06 -31.44
N GLU A 303 10.26 12.79 -30.15
CA GLU A 303 9.30 13.46 -29.25
C GLU A 303 7.84 13.48 -29.73
N ARG A 304 7.47 12.52 -30.58
CA ARG A 304 6.08 12.32 -31.03
C ARG A 304 5.31 11.32 -30.19
N THR A 305 6.02 10.49 -29.42
CA THR A 305 5.43 9.49 -28.52
C THR A 305 5.90 9.75 -27.09
N ALA A 306 4.98 9.67 -26.13
CA ALA A 306 5.30 9.58 -24.71
C ALA A 306 5.03 8.16 -24.20
N PHE A 307 5.95 7.68 -23.36
CA PHE A 307 5.82 6.46 -22.57
C PHE A 307 5.56 6.87 -21.12
N VAL A 308 4.51 6.34 -20.50
CA VAL A 308 4.13 6.70 -19.12
C VAL A 308 3.98 5.43 -18.29
N ALA A 309 4.71 5.32 -17.18
CA ALA A 309 4.51 4.22 -16.23
C ALA A 309 3.10 4.31 -15.61
N MET A 310 2.33 3.22 -15.65
CA MET A 310 0.98 3.13 -15.10
C MET A 310 0.99 2.13 -13.94
N ALA A 311 1.20 2.61 -12.72
CA ALA A 311 1.54 1.76 -11.57
C ALA A 311 0.47 0.69 -11.32
N ASP A 312 -0.79 1.10 -11.27
CA ASP A 312 -1.92 0.23 -10.94
C ASP A 312 -2.49 -0.52 -12.15
N LEU A 313 -2.02 -0.23 -13.38
CA LEU A 313 -2.27 -1.09 -14.55
C LEU A 313 -1.14 -2.09 -14.80
N ASN A 314 -0.04 -2.04 -14.04
CA ASN A 314 1.15 -2.85 -14.26
C ASN A 314 1.65 -2.80 -15.72
N ALA A 315 1.69 -1.58 -16.27
CA ALA A 315 1.97 -1.36 -17.69
C ALA A 315 2.67 -0.03 -17.96
N VAL A 316 3.11 0.15 -19.20
CA VAL A 316 3.53 1.45 -19.74
C VAL A 316 2.54 1.88 -20.81
N ALA A 317 1.89 3.03 -20.61
CA ALA A 317 1.04 3.65 -21.63
C ALA A 317 1.90 4.22 -22.77
N VAL A 318 1.47 4.00 -24.01
CA VAL A 318 2.04 4.58 -25.23
C VAL A 318 1.09 5.67 -25.71
N VAL A 319 1.56 6.92 -25.78
CA VAL A 319 0.75 8.10 -26.07
C VAL A 319 1.28 8.80 -27.30
N ASP A 320 0.41 9.06 -28.28
CA ASP A 320 0.71 9.88 -29.46
C ASP A 320 0.46 11.35 -29.12
N LEU A 321 1.55 12.12 -29.12
CA LEU A 321 1.55 13.51 -28.70
C LEU A 321 1.01 14.46 -29.79
N ASP A 322 1.12 14.08 -31.06
CA ASP A 322 0.57 14.85 -32.18
C ASP A 322 -0.97 14.80 -32.14
N LYS A 323 -1.53 13.63 -31.80
CA LYS A 323 -2.98 13.42 -31.67
C LYS A 323 -3.51 13.65 -30.26
N ALA A 324 -2.63 13.85 -29.28
CA ALA A 324 -2.95 13.93 -27.86
C ALA A 324 -3.83 12.75 -27.40
N ALA A 325 -3.43 11.52 -27.76
CA ALA A 325 -4.24 10.32 -27.60
C ALA A 325 -3.44 9.10 -27.13
N LEU A 326 -4.01 8.35 -26.19
CA LEU A 326 -3.54 7.02 -25.79
C LEU A 326 -3.64 6.04 -26.98
N LYS A 327 -2.56 5.31 -27.27
CA LYS A 327 -2.51 4.28 -28.32
C LYS A 327 -2.69 2.87 -27.80
N GLY A 328 -2.21 2.59 -26.60
CA GLY A 328 -2.19 1.26 -26.03
C GLY A 328 -1.20 1.14 -24.90
N PHE A 329 -0.89 -0.09 -24.51
CA PHE A 329 -0.05 -0.39 -23.35
C PHE A 329 0.95 -1.49 -23.65
N LEU A 330 2.15 -1.36 -23.06
CA LEU A 330 3.15 -2.41 -22.98
C LEU A 330 3.10 -3.06 -21.58
N PRO A 331 3.09 -4.39 -21.44
CA PRO A 331 3.15 -5.06 -20.14
C PRO A 331 4.41 -4.69 -19.36
N ALA A 332 4.26 -4.45 -18.07
CA ALA A 332 5.36 -4.20 -17.14
C ALA A 332 5.33 -5.20 -15.97
N GLY A 333 6.28 -5.05 -15.05
CA GLY A 333 6.23 -5.74 -13.77
C GLY A 333 5.19 -5.13 -12.82
N TRP A 334 5.23 -5.56 -11.57
CA TRP A 334 4.34 -5.05 -10.53
C TRP A 334 4.73 -3.63 -10.11
N TYR A 335 3.77 -2.71 -10.26
CA TYR A 335 3.85 -1.33 -9.81
C TYR A 335 4.99 -0.54 -10.48
N PRO A 336 4.95 -0.32 -11.81
CA PRO A 336 5.95 0.47 -12.51
C PRO A 336 5.95 1.94 -12.06
N THR A 337 7.14 2.49 -11.80
CA THR A 337 7.31 3.82 -11.19
C THR A 337 7.98 4.85 -12.11
N SER A 338 8.96 4.42 -12.90
CA SER A 338 9.72 5.30 -13.78
C SER A 338 10.05 4.63 -15.11
N VAL A 339 10.26 5.44 -16.14
CA VAL A 339 10.64 4.98 -17.48
C VAL A 339 11.73 5.87 -18.07
N VAL A 340 12.65 5.26 -18.83
CA VAL A 340 13.70 5.96 -19.59
C VAL A 340 13.76 5.35 -21.00
N ALA A 341 13.59 6.17 -22.03
CA ALA A 341 13.74 5.75 -23.42
C ALA A 341 15.11 6.20 -23.95
N VAL A 342 15.90 5.27 -24.49
CA VAL A 342 17.23 5.56 -25.03
C VAL A 342 17.56 4.61 -26.18
N GLY A 343 17.89 5.19 -27.35
CA GLY A 343 18.11 4.43 -28.57
C GLY A 343 16.90 3.57 -28.92
N LYS A 344 17.12 2.26 -29.06
CA LYS A 344 16.06 1.26 -29.33
C LYS A 344 15.41 0.68 -28.07
N HIS A 345 15.78 1.15 -26.88
CA HIS A 345 15.35 0.56 -25.62
C HIS A 345 14.44 1.47 -24.80
N LEU A 346 13.54 0.82 -24.05
CA LEU A 346 12.79 1.41 -22.96
C LEU A 346 13.14 0.67 -21.66
N PHE A 347 13.64 1.41 -20.68
CA PHE A 347 13.86 0.94 -19.32
C PHE A 347 12.64 1.27 -18.47
N VAL A 348 12.18 0.32 -17.66
CA VAL A 348 10.98 0.44 -16.81
C VAL A 348 11.31 -0.05 -15.41
N SER A 349 11.30 0.83 -14.41
CA SER A 349 11.44 0.41 -13.01
C SER A 349 10.11 -0.09 -12.46
N ASN A 350 10.13 -1.25 -11.79
CA ASN A 350 8.97 -1.89 -11.17
C ASN A 350 9.23 -2.00 -9.67
N ALA A 351 8.48 -1.24 -8.86
CA ALA A 351 8.73 -1.11 -7.43
C ALA A 351 8.61 -2.43 -6.67
N LYS A 352 7.67 -3.28 -7.10
CA LYS A 352 7.36 -4.59 -6.51
C LYS A 352 7.83 -5.76 -7.39
N GLY A 353 8.65 -5.48 -8.40
CA GLY A 353 9.38 -6.50 -9.17
C GLY A 353 8.53 -7.20 -10.23
N VAL A 354 8.81 -8.47 -10.48
CA VAL A 354 8.13 -9.30 -11.51
C VAL A 354 7.46 -10.54 -10.94
N LYS A 355 7.33 -10.60 -9.62
CA LYS A 355 6.67 -11.70 -8.91
C LYS A 355 6.30 -11.27 -7.50
N SER A 356 5.20 -11.81 -6.98
CA SER A 356 5.02 -11.83 -5.52
C SER A 356 6.12 -12.68 -4.90
N GLN A 357 6.79 -12.15 -3.89
CA GLN A 357 7.83 -12.87 -3.16
C GLN A 357 7.18 -13.51 -1.95
N ASN A 358 7.14 -14.85 -1.92
CA ASN A 358 6.77 -15.61 -0.73
C ASN A 358 8.04 -16.16 -0.07
N PRO A 359 8.25 -15.94 1.25
CA PRO A 359 9.35 -16.52 2.00
C PRO A 359 9.46 -18.05 2.01
N ASN A 360 8.43 -18.78 1.58
CA ASN A 360 8.48 -20.25 1.51
C ASN A 360 8.62 -20.80 0.07
N GLY A 361 8.60 -19.96 -0.96
CA GLY A 361 8.53 -20.40 -2.37
C GLY A 361 9.71 -20.02 -3.28
N LYS A 362 10.54 -19.05 -2.87
CA LYS A 362 11.85 -18.72 -3.47
C LYS A 362 12.80 -18.25 -2.37
N ASP A 363 14.10 -18.29 -2.64
CA ASP A 363 15.14 -17.76 -1.76
C ASP A 363 15.01 -16.22 -1.73
N VAL A 364 14.05 -15.69 -0.97
CA VAL A 364 14.26 -14.39 -0.34
C VAL A 364 15.50 -14.61 0.48
N LYS A 365 16.54 -13.83 0.22
CA LYS A 365 17.83 -13.94 0.91
C LYS A 365 17.64 -13.75 2.42
N THR A 366 18.69 -13.38 3.15
CA THR A 366 18.69 -13.26 4.60
C THR A 366 17.84 -12.13 5.21
N TRP A 367 16.57 -11.95 4.82
CA TRP A 367 15.77 -10.73 5.11
C TRP A 367 14.43 -10.98 5.84
N GLY A 368 14.01 -12.24 6.04
CA GLY A 368 12.82 -12.59 6.83
C GLY A 368 11.49 -12.63 6.05
N LYS A 369 10.35 -12.56 6.75
CA LYS A 369 8.98 -12.64 6.19
C LYS A 369 8.20 -11.32 6.16
N TYR A 370 8.75 -10.26 6.75
CA TYR A 370 8.08 -8.96 6.75
C TYR A 370 7.96 -8.43 5.33
N ILE A 371 6.74 -8.15 4.86
CA ILE A 371 6.43 -7.85 3.46
C ILE A 371 7.35 -6.74 2.91
N GLN A 372 7.49 -5.65 3.66
CA GLN A 372 8.34 -4.51 3.29
C GLN A 372 9.84 -4.86 3.13
N ASN A 373 10.34 -5.89 3.83
CA ASN A 373 11.72 -6.38 3.68
C ASN A 373 11.92 -7.27 2.46
N ILE A 374 10.85 -7.84 1.90
CA ILE A 374 10.92 -8.86 0.85
C ILE A 374 10.45 -8.35 -0.51
N ILE A 375 9.90 -7.14 -0.57
CA ILE A 375 9.68 -6.41 -1.82
C ILE A 375 11.02 -6.23 -2.53
N GLU A 376 11.16 -6.85 -3.70
CA GLU A 376 12.30 -6.74 -4.61
C GLU A 376 11.86 -5.94 -5.84
N GLY A 377 12.59 -4.87 -6.12
CA GLY A 377 12.41 -4.04 -7.28
C GLY A 377 13.23 -4.52 -8.47
N THR A 378 12.72 -4.31 -9.67
CA THR A 378 13.46 -4.64 -10.90
C THR A 378 13.44 -3.49 -11.88
N VAL A 379 14.41 -3.45 -12.77
CA VAL A 379 14.34 -2.65 -14.01
C VAL A 379 14.22 -3.59 -15.19
N GLY A 380 13.14 -3.45 -15.95
CA GLY A 380 12.91 -4.13 -17.22
C GLY A 380 13.54 -3.33 -18.37
N ARG A 381 14.13 -4.02 -19.35
CA ARG A 381 14.67 -3.45 -20.58
C ARG A 381 13.93 -4.05 -21.77
N ILE A 382 13.16 -3.21 -22.46
CA ILE A 382 12.27 -3.58 -23.57
C ILE A 382 12.85 -3.04 -24.88
N GLU A 383 12.89 -3.86 -25.92
CA GLU A 383 13.18 -3.43 -27.29
C GLU A 383 11.94 -2.75 -27.90
N LEU A 384 12.02 -1.44 -28.17
CA LEU A 384 10.89 -0.60 -28.54
C LEU A 384 10.25 -1.00 -29.87
N GLU A 385 11.06 -1.25 -30.90
CA GLU A 385 10.57 -1.50 -32.25
C GLU A 385 9.64 -2.72 -32.36
N PRO A 386 10.03 -3.92 -31.90
CA PRO A 386 9.14 -5.07 -31.91
C PRO A 386 7.96 -4.90 -30.94
N ALA A 387 8.16 -4.27 -29.79
CA ALA A 387 7.08 -4.04 -28.82
C ALA A 387 5.97 -3.13 -29.37
N LEU A 388 6.36 -2.05 -30.07
CA LEU A 388 5.42 -1.11 -30.67
C LEU A 388 4.71 -1.68 -31.90
N LYS A 389 5.38 -2.54 -32.69
CA LYS A 389 4.72 -3.26 -33.80
C LYS A 389 3.58 -4.16 -33.34
N ASP A 390 3.63 -4.63 -32.10
CA ASP A 390 2.66 -5.58 -31.52
C ASP A 390 1.83 -4.96 -30.39
N LEU A 391 1.71 -3.63 -30.39
CA LEU A 391 1.07 -2.84 -29.33
C LEU A 391 -0.37 -3.30 -29.06
N ASP A 392 -1.13 -3.68 -30.08
CA ASP A 392 -2.51 -4.16 -29.91
C ASP A 392 -2.58 -5.48 -29.11
N ARG A 393 -1.65 -6.40 -29.36
CA ARG A 393 -1.57 -7.66 -28.58
C ARG A 393 -1.16 -7.37 -27.16
N HIS A 394 -0.15 -6.54 -26.98
CA HIS A 394 0.34 -6.12 -25.66
C HIS A 394 -0.76 -5.42 -24.85
N THR A 395 -1.55 -4.56 -25.50
CA THR A 395 -2.72 -3.90 -24.89
C THR A 395 -3.76 -4.92 -24.43
N LYS A 396 -4.10 -5.90 -25.27
CA LYS A 396 -5.03 -6.98 -24.90
C LYS A 396 -4.50 -7.81 -23.73
N THR A 397 -3.20 -8.08 -23.69
CA THR A 397 -2.57 -8.75 -22.54
C THR A 397 -2.71 -7.92 -21.28
N VAL A 398 -2.40 -6.61 -21.33
CA VAL A 398 -2.56 -5.72 -20.16
C VAL A 398 -4.00 -5.68 -19.66
N LEU A 399 -4.99 -5.58 -20.56
CA LEU A 399 -6.40 -5.59 -20.18
C LEU A 399 -6.79 -6.93 -19.53
N ALA A 400 -6.41 -8.06 -20.12
CA ALA A 400 -6.70 -9.39 -19.57
C ALA A 400 -6.04 -9.61 -18.20
N THR A 401 -4.76 -9.24 -18.03
CA THR A 401 -4.06 -9.42 -16.75
C THR A 401 -4.60 -8.50 -15.65
N ASN A 402 -5.26 -7.40 -16.01
CA ASN A 402 -5.98 -6.52 -15.09
C ASN A 402 -7.48 -6.86 -14.96
N ARG A 403 -7.97 -7.93 -15.60
CA ARG A 403 -9.40 -8.30 -15.66
C ARG A 403 -10.31 -7.19 -16.18
N ALA A 404 -9.77 -6.39 -17.08
CA ALA A 404 -10.35 -5.15 -17.58
C ALA A 404 -10.84 -5.27 -19.03
N ASP A 405 -10.77 -6.45 -19.66
CA ASP A 405 -11.41 -6.64 -20.95
C ASP A 405 -12.94 -6.71 -20.83
N GLU A 406 -13.66 -6.35 -21.90
CA GLU A 406 -15.13 -6.29 -21.90
C GLU A 406 -15.78 -7.62 -21.51
N GLY A 407 -15.16 -8.75 -21.87
CA GLY A 407 -15.64 -10.08 -21.55
C GLY A 407 -15.53 -10.38 -20.05
N ASP A 408 -14.41 -10.02 -19.43
CA ASP A 408 -14.20 -10.12 -17.98
C ASP A 408 -15.18 -9.26 -17.20
N LEU A 409 -15.31 -7.97 -17.55
CA LEU A 409 -16.23 -7.07 -16.86
C LEU A 409 -17.69 -7.56 -16.92
N ALA A 410 -18.14 -8.01 -18.10
CA ALA A 410 -19.47 -8.56 -18.27
C ALA A 410 -19.69 -9.88 -17.50
N ARG A 411 -18.64 -10.72 -17.37
CA ARG A 411 -18.68 -11.94 -16.55
C ARG A 411 -18.76 -11.62 -15.07
N LEU A 412 -17.96 -10.68 -14.59
CA LEU A 412 -17.91 -10.28 -13.18
C LEU A 412 -19.27 -9.75 -12.71
N GLU A 413 -19.91 -8.90 -13.51
CA GLU A 413 -21.26 -8.38 -13.20
C GLU A 413 -22.31 -9.50 -13.06
N LYS A 414 -22.25 -10.52 -13.91
CA LYS A 414 -23.19 -11.66 -13.90
C LYS A 414 -22.85 -12.74 -12.87
N SER A 415 -21.62 -12.76 -12.37
CA SER A 415 -21.12 -13.85 -11.50
C SER A 415 -21.71 -13.83 -10.08
N PHE A 416 -22.29 -12.71 -9.65
CA PHE A 416 -22.85 -12.56 -8.32
C PHE A 416 -24.37 -12.61 -8.33
N VAL A 417 -24.92 -13.63 -7.69
CA VAL A 417 -26.36 -13.70 -7.41
C VAL A 417 -26.60 -13.03 -6.06
N LYS A 418 -27.24 -11.86 -6.09
CA LYS A 418 -27.49 -11.09 -4.87
C LYS A 418 -28.43 -11.84 -3.92
N PRO A 419 -27.98 -12.21 -2.70
CA PRO A 419 -28.88 -12.73 -1.67
C PRO A 419 -29.81 -11.59 -1.18
N PRO A 420 -30.97 -11.89 -0.57
CA PRO A 420 -31.91 -10.89 -0.07
C PRO A 420 -31.41 -10.24 1.25
N ILE A 421 -30.22 -9.66 1.18
CA ILE A 421 -29.50 -8.95 2.24
C ILE A 421 -29.64 -7.45 1.96
N GLU A 422 -29.93 -6.69 3.01
CA GLU A 422 -30.14 -5.24 2.97
C GLU A 422 -29.13 -4.48 3.84
N TYR A 423 -28.54 -5.15 4.84
CA TYR A 423 -27.62 -4.58 5.81
C TYR A 423 -26.25 -5.26 5.75
N VAL A 424 -25.20 -4.47 5.81
CA VAL A 424 -23.81 -4.90 5.84
C VAL A 424 -23.13 -4.33 7.07
N ILE A 425 -22.49 -5.20 7.85
CA ILE A 425 -21.55 -4.81 8.90
C ILE A 425 -20.17 -5.25 8.45
N TYR A 426 -19.22 -4.32 8.50
CA TYR A 426 -17.85 -4.54 8.08
C TYR A 426 -16.92 -4.29 9.26
N ILE A 427 -16.26 -5.34 9.73
CA ILE A 427 -15.32 -5.32 10.85
C ILE A 427 -13.91 -5.42 10.30
N VAL A 428 -13.09 -4.41 10.57
CA VAL A 428 -11.65 -4.43 10.26
C VAL A 428 -10.88 -4.53 11.57
N LYS A 429 -9.94 -5.47 11.59
CA LYS A 429 -9.11 -5.87 12.73
C LYS A 429 -7.61 -5.64 12.49
N GLU A 430 -6.75 -6.02 13.44
CA GLU A 430 -5.31 -5.80 13.42
C GLU A 430 -4.44 -7.06 13.67
N ASN A 431 -3.22 -7.01 13.17
CA ASN A 431 -2.85 -7.75 11.96
C ASN A 431 -2.53 -9.24 12.21
N ARG A 432 -3.17 -10.18 11.51
CA ARG A 432 -2.87 -11.61 11.65
C ARG A 432 -2.79 -12.34 10.31
N THR A 433 -1.83 -13.25 10.21
CA THR A 433 -1.81 -14.25 9.13
C THR A 433 -2.81 -15.36 9.39
N TYR A 434 -3.18 -16.08 8.32
CA TYR A 434 -4.15 -17.17 8.41
C TYR A 434 -3.67 -18.27 9.38
N ASP A 435 -2.44 -18.75 9.23
CA ASP A 435 -1.94 -19.86 10.06
C ASP A 435 -1.78 -19.47 11.53
N GLN A 436 -1.54 -18.19 11.85
CA GLN A 436 -1.42 -17.73 13.24
C GLN A 436 -2.71 -17.92 14.05
N VAL A 437 -3.87 -17.89 13.39
CA VAL A 437 -5.18 -17.97 14.02
C VAL A 437 -5.90 -19.28 13.71
N LEU A 438 -5.93 -19.72 12.45
CA LEU A 438 -6.71 -20.89 12.00
C LEU A 438 -5.84 -22.07 11.59
N GLY A 439 -4.51 -22.01 11.81
CA GLY A 439 -3.57 -23.06 11.44
C GLY A 439 -3.85 -24.42 12.08
N ASP A 440 -4.52 -24.44 13.24
CA ASP A 440 -4.91 -25.64 13.99
C ASP A 440 -6.28 -26.23 13.60
N LEU A 441 -6.98 -25.65 12.61
CA LEU A 441 -8.20 -26.27 12.08
C LEU A 441 -7.89 -27.58 11.31
N PRO A 442 -8.80 -28.58 11.35
CA PRO A 442 -8.57 -29.89 10.74
C PRO A 442 -8.80 -29.95 9.22
N LYS A 443 -9.44 -28.93 8.64
CA LYS A 443 -9.74 -28.82 7.19
C LYS A 443 -9.05 -27.60 6.62
N GLY A 444 -8.75 -27.59 5.32
CA GLY A 444 -8.12 -26.46 4.64
C GLY A 444 -6.61 -26.59 4.54
N ASN A 445 -6.00 -25.67 3.80
CA ASN A 445 -4.56 -25.57 3.64
C ASN A 445 -3.94 -24.88 4.86
N ASN A 446 -3.63 -25.62 5.92
CA ASN A 446 -3.25 -25.04 7.22
C ASN A 446 -1.90 -25.58 7.69
N ASP A 447 -1.15 -24.77 8.45
CA ASP A 447 0.04 -25.23 9.18
C ASP A 447 -0.13 -25.05 10.71
N PRO A 448 -0.46 -26.11 11.46
CA PRO A 448 -0.64 -26.01 12.92
C PRO A 448 0.65 -25.67 13.67
N SER A 449 1.83 -25.85 13.05
CA SER A 449 3.09 -25.47 13.67
C SER A 449 3.24 -23.95 13.83
N LEU A 450 2.58 -23.18 12.95
CA LEU A 450 2.59 -21.71 12.93
C LEU A 450 1.47 -21.07 13.77
N CYS A 451 0.49 -21.84 14.23
CA CYS A 451 -0.61 -21.32 15.06
C CYS A 451 -0.10 -20.74 16.40
N LEU A 452 -0.41 -19.46 16.64
CA LEU A 452 -0.06 -18.72 17.86
C LEU A 452 -1.27 -18.52 18.77
N PHE A 453 -2.46 -18.41 18.19
CA PHE A 453 -3.71 -18.11 18.87
C PHE A 453 -4.75 -19.21 18.61
N PRO A 454 -4.54 -20.41 19.17
CA PRO A 454 -5.40 -21.58 18.92
C PRO A 454 -6.82 -21.35 19.46
N ARG A 455 -7.72 -22.32 19.21
CA ARG A 455 -9.14 -22.26 19.62
C ARG A 455 -9.40 -21.77 21.05
N GLU A 456 -8.57 -22.14 22.01
CA GLU A 456 -8.72 -21.69 23.41
C GLU A 456 -8.60 -20.16 23.55
N VAL A 457 -7.82 -19.51 22.69
CA VAL A 457 -7.65 -18.05 22.64
C VAL A 457 -8.70 -17.41 21.73
N THR A 458 -8.99 -18.00 20.57
CA THR A 458 -9.90 -17.42 19.56
C THR A 458 -11.14 -18.31 19.30
N PRO A 459 -11.93 -18.67 20.34
CA PRO A 459 -13.00 -19.65 20.20
C PRO A 459 -14.11 -19.20 19.24
N ASN A 460 -14.39 -17.90 19.15
CA ASN A 460 -15.43 -17.39 18.25
C ASN A 460 -14.98 -17.45 16.80
N GLN A 461 -13.79 -16.94 16.45
CA GLN A 461 -13.28 -17.01 15.07
C GLN A 461 -13.19 -18.46 14.58
N HIS A 462 -12.73 -19.39 15.43
CA HIS A 462 -12.76 -20.82 15.12
C HIS A 462 -14.17 -21.35 14.87
N ALA A 463 -15.12 -21.04 15.75
CA ALA A 463 -16.50 -21.47 15.60
C ALA A 463 -17.18 -20.85 14.36
N LEU A 464 -16.84 -19.61 14.01
CA LEU A 464 -17.33 -18.94 12.80
C LEU A 464 -16.79 -19.63 11.54
N ALA A 465 -15.49 -19.94 11.47
CA ALA A 465 -14.91 -20.67 10.34
C ALA A 465 -15.58 -22.04 10.12
N GLU A 466 -15.81 -22.80 11.20
CA GLU A 466 -16.43 -24.13 11.11
C GLU A 466 -17.91 -24.10 10.78
N ARG A 467 -18.62 -23.10 11.32
CA ARG A 467 -20.07 -22.98 11.12
C ARG A 467 -20.39 -22.45 9.73
N PHE A 468 -19.65 -21.46 9.26
CA PHE A 468 -19.88 -20.80 7.98
C PHE A 468 -18.93 -21.36 6.92
N VAL A 469 -18.31 -20.48 6.13
CA VAL A 469 -17.30 -20.85 5.14
C VAL A 469 -15.92 -20.63 5.75
N GLN A 470 -15.07 -21.64 5.72
CA GLN A 470 -13.65 -21.49 5.96
C GLN A 470 -12.97 -21.00 4.68
N LEU A 471 -12.38 -19.81 4.74
CA LEU A 471 -11.70 -19.15 3.62
C LEU A 471 -10.19 -19.33 3.75
N ASP A 472 -9.66 -20.44 3.23
CA ASP A 472 -8.24 -20.77 3.37
C ASP A 472 -7.36 -20.15 2.27
N ASN A 473 -7.89 -19.27 1.42
CA ASN A 473 -7.12 -18.59 0.39
C ASN A 473 -7.52 -17.11 0.25
N PHE A 474 -7.71 -16.44 1.40
CA PHE A 474 -7.93 -15.01 1.48
C PHE A 474 -6.61 -14.25 1.70
N HIS A 475 -6.41 -13.14 0.97
CA HIS A 475 -5.20 -12.31 1.04
C HIS A 475 -5.56 -10.85 1.30
N VAL A 476 -4.83 -10.17 2.19
CA VAL A 476 -4.90 -8.71 2.25
C VAL A 476 -4.20 -8.11 1.02
N CYS A 477 -4.71 -6.98 0.51
CA CYS A 477 -4.03 -6.27 -0.58
C CYS A 477 -2.83 -5.44 -0.09
N ALA A 478 -2.76 -5.17 1.21
CA ALA A 478 -1.83 -4.25 1.84
C ALA A 478 -0.52 -4.89 2.29
N GLU A 479 0.51 -4.06 2.41
CA GLU A 479 1.81 -4.44 2.93
C GLU A 479 1.94 -4.21 4.45
N VAL A 480 1.29 -3.15 4.96
CA VAL A 480 1.28 -2.68 6.38
C VAL A 480 0.03 -1.82 6.65
N SER A 481 -0.25 -1.46 7.91
CA SER A 481 -1.51 -0.79 8.28
C SER A 481 -1.72 0.55 7.57
N ALA A 482 -0.63 1.28 7.31
CA ALA A 482 -0.68 2.52 6.53
C ALA A 482 -1.41 2.36 5.17
N ASP A 483 -1.02 1.39 4.35
CA ASP A 483 -1.76 1.10 3.11
C ASP A 483 -2.97 0.18 3.36
N GLY A 484 -2.97 -0.60 4.45
CA GLY A 484 -4.08 -1.44 4.95
C GLY A 484 -5.39 -0.69 5.11
N TRP A 485 -5.37 0.45 5.79
CA TRP A 485 -6.56 1.28 5.96
C TRP A 485 -7.09 1.84 4.64
N ASN A 486 -6.20 2.21 3.72
CA ASN A 486 -6.57 2.70 2.40
C ASN A 486 -7.16 1.58 1.54
N TRP A 487 -6.54 0.40 1.50
CA TRP A 487 -7.09 -0.77 0.82
C TRP A 487 -8.44 -1.18 1.40
N SER A 488 -8.58 -1.23 2.72
CA SER A 488 -9.78 -1.69 3.40
C SER A 488 -10.96 -0.73 3.31
N THR A 489 -10.74 0.53 2.90
CA THR A 489 -11.81 1.55 2.85
C THR A 489 -12.00 2.19 1.48
N SER A 490 -10.95 2.23 0.65
CA SER A 490 -11.00 2.71 -0.73
C SER A 490 -10.84 1.61 -1.77
N GLY A 491 -10.32 0.43 -1.43
CA GLY A 491 -9.97 -0.60 -2.40
C GLY A 491 -8.73 -0.28 -3.24
N MET A 492 -7.96 0.74 -2.84
CA MET A 492 -6.61 1.00 -3.33
C MET A 492 -5.89 1.99 -2.42
N ALA A 493 -4.55 1.98 -2.44
CA ALA A 493 -3.71 3.05 -1.94
C ALA A 493 -3.19 3.89 -3.11
N ASN A 494 -3.18 5.23 -2.98
CA ASN A 494 -2.59 6.06 -4.03
C ASN A 494 -1.05 6.00 -4.00
N GLU A 495 -0.40 6.67 -4.96
CA GLU A 495 1.07 6.65 -5.02
C GLU A 495 1.74 7.35 -3.84
N TYR A 496 1.15 8.42 -3.30
CA TYR A 496 1.68 9.06 -2.10
C TYR A 496 1.75 8.05 -0.95
N THR A 497 0.67 7.35 -0.68
CA THR A 497 0.57 6.33 0.38
C THR A 497 1.56 5.21 0.13
N SER A 498 1.57 4.63 -1.07
CA SER A 498 2.44 3.50 -1.43
C SER A 498 3.93 3.83 -1.30
N ARG A 499 4.35 5.05 -1.67
CA ARG A 499 5.75 5.50 -1.55
C ARG A 499 6.13 5.77 -0.09
N ASN A 500 5.21 6.36 0.68
CA ASN A 500 5.51 6.89 2.00
C ASN A 500 5.23 5.93 3.15
N SER A 501 4.44 4.86 2.95
CA SER A 501 4.30 3.78 3.94
C SER A 501 5.67 3.15 4.23
N VAL A 502 6.39 2.74 3.18
CA VAL A 502 7.78 2.24 3.26
C VAL A 502 8.69 3.21 4.03
N TYR A 503 8.54 4.51 3.78
CA TYR A 503 9.39 5.56 4.34
C TYR A 503 9.10 5.85 5.81
N ASN A 504 7.81 5.89 6.19
CA ASN A 504 7.38 6.02 7.57
C ASN A 504 7.86 4.81 8.39
N TYR A 505 7.56 3.59 7.92
CA TYR A 505 7.83 2.35 8.65
C TYR A 505 9.31 2.02 8.80
N SER A 506 10.18 2.53 7.92
CA SER A 506 11.64 2.41 8.05
C SER A 506 12.25 3.38 9.08
N GLY A 507 11.44 4.21 9.74
CA GLY A 507 11.88 5.15 10.77
C GLY A 507 12.60 6.38 10.21
N ARG A 508 12.31 6.76 8.95
CA ARG A 508 12.97 7.86 8.24
C ARG A 508 12.31 9.23 8.48
N GLY A 509 11.54 9.39 9.55
CA GLY A 509 11.07 10.71 10.00
C GLY A 509 9.97 11.32 9.13
N ARG A 510 9.04 10.49 8.64
CA ARG A 510 7.79 10.93 8.02
C ARG A 510 6.63 10.71 8.99
N ALA A 511 5.65 11.61 9.00
CA ALA A 511 4.44 11.45 9.80
C ALA A 511 3.56 10.31 9.26
N TYR A 512 2.58 9.91 10.06
CA TYR A 512 1.55 8.96 9.65
C TYR A 512 0.37 9.73 9.04
N ASP A 513 0.19 9.60 7.73
CA ASP A 513 -0.71 10.44 6.92
C ASP A 513 -1.88 9.65 6.30
N PHE A 514 -2.06 8.40 6.73
CA PHE A 514 -2.80 7.42 5.93
C PHE A 514 -4.27 7.26 6.35
N GLU A 515 -4.68 7.96 7.42
CA GLU A 515 -6.03 7.95 7.98
C GLU A 515 -6.67 9.36 8.01
N GLY A 516 -6.43 10.14 6.95
CA GLY A 516 -7.03 11.47 6.78
C GLY A 516 -6.25 12.60 7.45
N THR A 517 -4.93 12.47 7.54
CA THR A 517 -4.01 13.50 8.06
C THR A 517 -2.90 13.82 7.06
N ASN A 518 -2.44 15.06 7.04
CA ASN A 518 -1.25 15.51 6.30
C ASN A 518 -0.26 16.12 7.28
N ASN A 519 0.82 15.39 7.61
CA ASN A 519 1.78 15.70 8.67
C ASN A 519 1.11 16.08 10.01
N GLY A 520 0.19 15.23 10.47
CA GLY A 520 -0.53 15.44 11.74
C GLY A 520 -1.62 16.51 11.70
N VAL A 521 -1.97 17.02 10.52
CA VAL A 521 -3.03 18.02 10.33
C VAL A 521 -4.22 17.40 9.62
N VAL A 522 -5.44 17.65 10.09
CA VAL A 522 -6.67 17.17 9.45
C VAL A 522 -7.02 18.07 8.25
N PRO A 523 -6.84 17.62 6.99
CA PRO A 523 -6.95 18.48 5.81
C PRO A 523 -8.35 19.11 5.64
N ASP A 524 -9.40 18.34 5.92
CA ASP A 524 -10.79 18.77 5.84
C ASP A 524 -11.14 19.92 6.81
N LYS A 525 -10.39 20.08 7.91
CA LYS A 525 -10.55 21.21 8.84
C LYS A 525 -9.89 22.48 8.31
N GLU A 526 -8.76 22.32 7.62
CA GLU A 526 -7.97 23.42 7.05
C GLU A 526 -8.44 23.84 5.65
N GLY A 527 -9.41 23.12 5.07
CA GLY A 527 -9.91 23.39 3.71
C GLY A 527 -8.89 23.06 2.61
N VAL A 528 -7.93 22.17 2.90
CA VAL A 528 -6.93 21.68 1.94
C VAL A 528 -7.21 20.22 1.59
N ARG A 529 -6.64 19.74 0.48
CA ARG A 529 -6.84 18.35 0.05
C ARG A 529 -6.06 17.38 0.93
N ASP A 530 -6.64 16.20 1.14
CA ASP A 530 -5.95 15.04 1.68
C ASP A 530 -5.04 14.45 0.59
N VAL A 531 -3.72 14.40 0.84
CA VAL A 531 -2.76 13.94 -0.18
C VAL A 531 -2.77 12.41 -0.31
N ALA A 532 -3.21 11.70 0.73
CA ALA A 532 -3.29 10.24 0.77
C ALA A 532 -4.61 9.71 0.19
N GLU A 533 -5.60 10.57 -0.03
CA GLU A 533 -6.90 10.17 -0.58
C GLU A 533 -6.77 9.47 -1.94
N ALA A 534 -7.24 8.23 -1.99
CA ALA A 534 -7.22 7.41 -3.18
C ALA A 534 -8.20 7.90 -4.24
N ALA A 535 -7.88 7.62 -5.50
CA ALA A 535 -8.76 7.86 -6.62
C ALA A 535 -10.13 7.16 -6.42
N GLY A 536 -11.20 7.93 -6.55
CA GLY A 536 -12.56 7.45 -6.26
C GLY A 536 -12.99 7.59 -4.80
N GLY A 537 -12.12 8.07 -3.91
CA GLY A 537 -12.41 8.30 -2.49
C GLY A 537 -12.60 7.00 -1.72
N TYR A 538 -13.30 7.09 -0.58
CA TYR A 538 -13.53 5.99 0.33
C TYR A 538 -14.98 5.47 0.23
N ILE A 539 -15.26 4.28 0.76
CA ILE A 539 -16.59 3.63 0.69
C ILE A 539 -17.69 4.49 1.34
N TRP A 540 -17.37 5.29 2.35
CA TRP A 540 -18.34 6.21 2.96
C TRP A 540 -18.66 7.41 2.06
N ASP A 541 -17.72 7.87 1.22
CA ASP A 541 -17.99 8.90 0.22
C ASP A 541 -18.98 8.37 -0.81
N GLN A 542 -18.81 7.10 -1.20
CA GLN A 542 -19.72 6.41 -2.10
C GLN A 542 -21.08 6.19 -1.49
N ALA A 543 -21.15 5.79 -0.21
CA ALA A 543 -22.39 5.67 0.51
C ALA A 543 -23.12 7.02 0.61
N ALA A 544 -22.42 8.10 0.98
CA ALA A 544 -22.98 9.44 1.04
C ALA A 544 -23.50 9.91 -0.34
N ALA A 545 -22.67 9.80 -1.38
CA ALA A 545 -23.01 10.23 -2.74
C ALA A 545 -24.22 9.47 -3.31
N GLN A 546 -24.33 8.17 -3.00
CA GLN A 546 -25.41 7.29 -3.47
C GLN A 546 -26.57 7.16 -2.47
N LYS A 547 -26.58 7.98 -1.41
CA LYS A 547 -27.63 8.03 -0.37
C LYS A 547 -27.88 6.70 0.33
N ILE A 548 -26.82 5.90 0.52
CA ILE A 548 -26.83 4.72 1.38
C ILE A 548 -26.50 5.17 2.80
N SER A 549 -27.40 4.88 3.75
CA SER A 549 -27.16 5.21 5.16
C SER A 549 -25.98 4.40 5.70
N PHE A 550 -25.06 5.07 6.39
CA PHE A 550 -23.91 4.42 6.99
C PHE A 550 -23.64 4.91 8.41
N ARG A 551 -22.89 4.11 9.18
CA ARG A 551 -22.40 4.46 10.52
C ARG A 551 -20.93 4.08 10.67
N ASN A 552 -20.19 4.97 11.29
CA ASN A 552 -18.76 4.82 11.56
C ASN A 552 -18.51 4.54 13.04
N TYR A 553 -17.77 3.47 13.30
CA TYR A 553 -17.27 3.07 14.61
C TYR A 553 -15.75 2.92 14.51
N GLY A 554 -15.03 4.02 14.73
CA GLY A 554 -13.58 4.02 14.91
C GLY A 554 -12.72 4.19 13.66
N MET A 555 -13.28 4.35 12.45
CA MET A 555 -12.48 4.62 11.25
C MET A 555 -12.09 6.11 11.16
N PHE A 556 -10.82 6.38 10.84
CA PHE A 556 -10.29 7.70 10.46
C PHE A 556 -10.64 8.78 11.49
N LEU A 557 -10.25 8.55 12.74
CA LEU A 557 -10.42 9.47 13.87
C LEU A 557 -9.06 10.05 14.30
N SER A 558 -8.99 11.36 14.51
CA SER A 558 -7.77 12.06 14.90
C SER A 558 -7.80 12.55 16.35
N PHE A 559 -6.61 12.68 16.97
CA PHE A 559 -6.41 13.56 18.11
C PHE A 559 -6.58 15.00 17.62
N ASP A 560 -7.55 15.76 18.12
CA ASP A 560 -7.51 17.21 17.93
C ASP A 560 -7.94 17.92 19.21
N ALA A 561 -6.95 18.53 19.85
CA ALA A 561 -7.13 19.37 21.01
C ALA A 561 -7.84 20.67 20.60
N GLY A 562 -9.17 20.66 20.65
CA GLY A 562 -10.00 21.85 20.58
C GLY A 562 -10.31 22.33 19.17
N SER A 563 -11.58 22.25 18.78
CA SER A 563 -12.13 23.20 17.82
C SER A 563 -13.10 24.14 18.51
N ASP A 564 -13.17 25.36 17.98
CA ASP A 564 -14.17 26.37 18.34
C ASP A 564 -15.55 26.08 17.70
N ASP A 565 -15.73 24.97 16.96
CA ASP A 565 -17.03 24.59 16.41
C ASP A 565 -17.89 23.97 17.51
N LYS A 566 -18.98 24.67 17.89
CA LYS A 566 -19.94 24.21 18.91
C LYS A 566 -20.53 22.82 18.61
N ARG A 567 -20.45 22.30 17.38
CA ARG A 567 -20.86 20.93 17.01
C ARG A 567 -19.84 19.84 17.36
N GLU A 568 -18.57 20.20 17.59
CA GLU A 568 -17.52 19.27 18.01
C GLU A 568 -17.48 19.06 19.53
N THR A 569 -18.25 19.83 20.30
CA THR A 569 -18.42 19.64 21.77
C THR A 569 -18.99 18.26 22.17
N ARG A 570 -19.48 17.48 21.19
CA ARG A 570 -20.02 16.13 21.39
C ARG A 570 -18.97 15.02 21.34
N PHE A 571 -17.76 15.30 20.87
CA PHE A 571 -16.66 14.33 20.81
C PHE A 571 -15.69 14.60 21.95
N ALA A 572 -15.18 13.54 22.59
CA ALA A 572 -13.98 13.67 23.41
C ALA A 572 -12.83 14.18 22.50
N LEU A 573 -11.88 14.93 23.07
CA LEU A 573 -10.72 15.57 22.37
C LEU A 573 -9.93 14.60 21.44
N ASP A 574 -10.11 13.29 21.62
CA ASP A 574 -9.34 12.23 20.97
C ASP A 574 -10.17 11.27 20.09
N ASN A 575 -11.42 11.62 19.70
CA ASN A 575 -12.30 10.76 18.87
C ASN A 575 -13.02 11.53 17.74
N ALA A 576 -12.44 12.64 17.26
CA ALA A 576 -13.05 13.43 16.19
C ALA A 576 -12.78 12.82 14.81
N PRO A 577 -13.78 12.75 13.90
CA PRO A 577 -13.55 12.25 12.55
C PRO A 577 -12.64 13.17 11.72
N ALA A 578 -11.62 12.59 11.10
CA ALA A 578 -10.69 13.28 10.21
C ALA A 578 -11.35 13.69 8.88
N LYS A 579 -12.40 12.96 8.45
CA LYS A 579 -13.14 13.25 7.22
C LYS A 579 -14.50 13.89 7.52
N LYS A 580 -14.84 14.96 6.80
CA LYS A 580 -16.07 15.75 6.99
C LYS A 580 -17.33 14.90 6.82
N VAL A 581 -17.34 14.01 5.84
CA VAL A 581 -18.44 13.08 5.53
C VAL A 581 -18.76 12.13 6.70
N LEU A 582 -17.78 11.82 7.55
CA LEU A 582 -17.96 10.91 8.69
C LEU A 582 -18.54 11.59 9.93
N ARG A 583 -18.53 12.94 9.99
CA ARG A 583 -18.85 13.70 11.21
C ARG A 583 -20.19 13.30 11.82
N ASP A 584 -21.26 13.31 11.03
CA ASP A 584 -22.62 13.02 11.53
C ASP A 584 -22.97 11.54 11.65
N SER A 585 -22.14 10.68 11.07
CA SER A 585 -22.32 9.24 11.07
C SER A 585 -21.43 8.51 12.08
N THR A 586 -20.56 9.21 12.81
CA THR A 586 -19.64 8.61 13.79
C THR A 586 -20.28 8.50 15.17
N GLU A 587 -20.15 7.33 15.81
CA GLU A 587 -20.50 7.17 17.23
C GLU A 587 -19.40 7.77 18.12
N PRO A 588 -19.66 8.89 18.83
CA PRO A 588 -18.62 9.61 19.58
C PRO A 588 -18.02 8.83 20.75
N ASN A 589 -18.74 7.85 21.28
CA ASN A 589 -18.28 7.03 22.41
C ASN A 589 -17.61 5.72 21.96
N PHE A 590 -17.53 5.46 20.65
CA PHE A 590 -16.76 4.33 20.14
C PHE A 590 -15.33 4.81 19.90
N ARG A 591 -14.41 4.34 20.75
CA ARG A 591 -13.02 4.83 20.77
C ARG A 591 -12.27 4.40 19.51
N ARG A 592 -11.45 5.33 18.99
CA ARG A 592 -10.43 5.07 17.97
C ARG A 592 -9.43 3.99 18.40
N TYR A 593 -8.47 3.68 17.53
CA TYR A 593 -7.37 2.78 17.88
C TYR A 593 -6.63 3.23 19.13
N ASP A 594 -6.53 2.29 20.07
CA ASP A 594 -5.89 2.46 21.36
C ASP A 594 -5.73 1.07 22.00
N MET A 595 -4.48 0.64 22.15
CA MET A 595 -4.11 -0.66 22.73
C MET A 595 -4.35 -0.75 24.24
N ALA A 596 -4.45 0.39 24.92
CA ALA A 596 -4.86 0.47 26.31
C ALA A 596 -6.39 0.39 26.45
N TYR A 597 -7.17 0.41 25.37
CA TYR A 597 -8.62 0.33 25.45
C TYR A 597 -9.15 -1.03 25.01
N ALA A 598 -10.12 -1.52 25.77
CA ALA A 598 -10.70 -2.83 25.56
C ALA A 598 -11.73 -2.85 24.42
N ASP A 599 -11.80 -3.97 23.71
CA ASP A 599 -12.81 -4.19 22.68
C ASP A 599 -14.14 -4.69 23.28
N SER A 600 -14.13 -5.41 24.39
CA SER A 600 -15.25 -6.03 25.09
C SER A 600 -15.04 -6.01 26.60
N GLU A 601 -16.07 -6.31 27.39
CA GLU A 601 -16.00 -6.38 28.86
C GLU A 601 -15.88 -7.83 29.38
N ALA A 602 -15.15 -8.70 28.67
CA ALA A 602 -15.02 -10.11 29.03
C ALA A 602 -14.56 -10.34 30.49
N TRP A 603 -13.66 -9.50 31.02
CA TRP A 603 -13.18 -9.59 32.40
C TRP A 603 -14.29 -9.35 33.42
N VAL A 604 -15.24 -8.46 33.13
CA VAL A 604 -16.38 -8.16 34.01
C VAL A 604 -17.26 -9.41 34.16
N LYS A 605 -17.52 -10.12 33.06
CA LYS A 605 -18.31 -11.37 33.09
C LYS A 605 -17.67 -12.47 33.96
N HIS A 606 -16.35 -12.45 34.12
CA HIS A 606 -15.61 -13.38 34.97
C HIS A 606 -15.36 -12.88 36.41
N GLY A 607 -15.83 -11.68 36.75
CA GLY A 607 -15.58 -11.02 38.03
C GLY A 607 -14.10 -10.67 38.24
N LEU A 608 -13.37 -10.40 37.17
CA LEU A 608 -11.95 -10.02 37.19
C LEU A 608 -11.81 -8.50 37.23
N ALA A 609 -10.73 -8.02 37.84
CA ALA A 609 -10.31 -6.63 37.68
C ALA A 609 -9.67 -6.43 36.29
N ALA A 610 -9.78 -5.22 35.75
CA ALA A 610 -9.02 -4.83 34.57
C ALA A 610 -7.50 -4.84 34.85
N ALA A 611 -6.67 -5.05 33.83
CA ALA A 611 -5.22 -5.09 34.01
C ALA A 611 -4.66 -3.74 34.54
N PRO A 612 -3.70 -3.74 35.48
CA PRO A 612 -3.24 -2.51 36.17
C PRO A 612 -2.58 -1.45 35.29
N LYS A 613 -1.92 -1.84 34.18
CA LYS A 613 -1.33 -0.90 33.19
C LYS A 613 -2.28 -0.56 32.03
N GLN A 614 -3.57 -0.84 32.17
CA GLN A 614 -4.55 -0.24 31.28
C GLN A 614 -4.58 1.26 31.59
N LEU A 615 -3.85 2.06 30.81
CA LEU A 615 -3.74 3.49 31.03
C LEU A 615 -5.16 4.08 31.12
N ALA A 616 -5.35 4.92 32.14
CA ALA A 616 -6.63 5.45 32.56
C ALA A 616 -7.50 5.84 31.36
N THR A 617 -8.70 5.25 31.32
CA THR A 617 -9.80 5.61 30.44
C THR A 617 -9.91 7.12 30.33
N PHE A 618 -9.83 7.65 29.12
CA PHE A 618 -10.23 9.03 28.85
C PHE A 618 -11.71 9.22 29.21
N GLY A 619 -12.10 10.44 29.60
CA GLY A 619 -13.44 10.77 30.09
C GLY A 619 -13.55 10.65 31.62
N THR A 620 -14.38 11.50 32.25
CA THR A 620 -14.51 11.67 33.72
C THR A 620 -15.22 10.50 34.43
N GLY A 621 -14.82 9.26 34.10
CA GLY A 621 -14.96 8.07 34.95
C GLY A 621 -16.12 7.13 34.63
N LYS A 622 -16.03 6.36 33.51
CA LYS A 622 -16.66 5.03 33.20
C LYS A 622 -17.07 4.88 31.72
N ASP A 623 -16.17 5.09 30.77
CA ASP A 623 -16.51 4.80 29.37
C ASP A 623 -16.45 3.28 29.11
N PRO A 624 -17.53 2.65 28.62
CA PRO A 624 -17.60 1.20 28.47
C PRO A 624 -16.84 0.73 27.22
N ALA A 625 -16.34 -0.52 27.19
CA ALA A 625 -15.53 -1.05 26.08
C ALA A 625 -16.16 -0.83 24.69
N ARG A 626 -15.36 -0.88 23.60
CA ARG A 626 -15.82 -0.55 22.23
C ARG A 626 -17.12 -1.27 21.85
N MET A 627 -17.20 -2.57 22.15
CA MET A 627 -18.37 -3.39 21.87
C MET A 627 -19.58 -3.00 22.73
N THR A 628 -19.39 -2.60 23.99
CA THR A 628 -20.50 -2.11 24.82
C THR A 628 -21.04 -0.79 24.27
N ALA A 629 -20.18 0.11 23.78
CA ALA A 629 -20.62 1.33 23.09
C ALA A 629 -21.40 1.01 21.81
N TRP A 630 -20.91 0.05 21.01
CA TRP A 630 -21.60 -0.43 19.80
C TRP A 630 -22.96 -1.05 20.10
N LEU A 631 -23.03 -1.99 21.07
CA LEU A 631 -24.27 -2.68 21.45
C LEU A 631 -25.36 -1.70 21.89
N ARG A 632 -25.00 -0.75 22.77
CA ARG A 632 -25.90 0.32 23.25
C ARG A 632 -26.47 1.13 22.09
N ASP A 633 -25.61 1.48 21.15
CA ASP A 633 -25.99 2.32 20.04
C ASP A 633 -26.79 1.56 18.97
N TYR A 634 -26.41 0.31 18.67
CA TYR A 634 -27.20 -0.59 17.81
C TYR A 634 -28.61 -0.79 18.36
N ASP A 635 -28.76 -1.03 19.67
CA ASP A 635 -30.08 -1.14 20.32
C ASP A 635 -30.92 0.13 20.21
N ARG A 636 -30.28 1.29 20.39
CA ARG A 636 -30.91 2.59 20.20
C ARG A 636 -31.42 2.75 18.77
N LEU A 637 -30.59 2.45 17.77
CA LEU A 637 -30.93 2.56 16.35
C LEU A 637 -32.03 1.57 15.96
N LEU A 638 -31.96 0.34 16.48
CA LEU A 638 -32.97 -0.69 16.24
C LEU A 638 -34.34 -0.27 16.80
N LYS A 639 -34.38 0.21 18.04
CA LYS A 639 -35.61 0.74 18.67
C LYS A 639 -36.20 1.93 17.90
N GLN A 640 -35.36 2.74 17.28
CA GLN A 640 -35.77 3.88 16.46
C GLN A 640 -36.16 3.52 15.03
N GLY A 641 -35.96 2.27 14.59
CA GLY A 641 -36.15 1.87 13.20
C GLY A 641 -35.13 2.48 12.23
N ASN A 642 -33.98 2.93 12.74
CA ASN A 642 -32.99 3.75 12.02
C ASN A 642 -31.63 3.05 11.88
N VAL A 643 -31.59 1.71 11.88
CA VAL A 643 -30.34 0.96 11.65
C VAL A 643 -29.79 1.30 10.25
N PRO A 644 -28.55 1.80 10.13
CA PRO A 644 -27.97 2.12 8.83
C PRO A 644 -27.69 0.87 8.00
N LYS A 645 -27.81 0.99 6.67
CA LYS A 645 -27.54 -0.13 5.75
C LYS A 645 -26.09 -0.59 5.79
N MET A 646 -25.16 0.30 6.10
CA MET A 646 -23.74 -0.02 6.23
C MET A 646 -23.21 0.41 7.62
N MET A 647 -22.50 -0.47 8.31
CA MET A 647 -21.81 -0.15 9.55
C MET A 647 -20.34 -0.55 9.43
N LEU A 648 -19.43 0.38 9.68
CA LEU A 648 -17.98 0.18 9.62
C LEU A 648 -17.43 0.13 11.05
N VAL A 649 -16.76 -0.94 11.44
CA VAL A 649 -16.33 -1.20 12.83
C VAL A 649 -14.84 -1.54 12.87
N ARG A 650 -14.07 -0.74 13.62
CA ARG A 650 -12.65 -1.02 13.91
C ARG A 650 -12.52 -1.70 15.27
N LEU A 651 -11.90 -2.87 15.33
CA LEU A 651 -11.55 -3.57 16.58
C LEU A 651 -10.05 -3.89 16.55
N GLY A 652 -9.24 -3.10 17.25
CA GLY A 652 -7.78 -3.13 17.05
C GLY A 652 -6.97 -3.78 18.18
N ARG A 653 -7.58 -4.23 19.29
CA ARG A 653 -6.79 -4.69 20.45
C ARG A 653 -6.05 -6.01 20.19
N ASP A 654 -6.46 -6.74 19.16
CA ASP A 654 -5.75 -7.92 18.72
C ASP A 654 -4.42 -7.63 18.01
N HIS A 655 -4.06 -6.37 17.74
CA HIS A 655 -2.70 -5.97 17.36
C HIS A 655 -1.64 -6.49 18.36
N THR A 656 -2.02 -6.52 19.65
CA THR A 656 -1.20 -6.80 20.84
C THR A 656 -0.17 -5.72 21.17
N SER A 657 0.49 -5.84 22.33
CA SER A 657 1.51 -4.86 22.77
C SER A 657 2.79 -5.54 23.29
N GLY A 658 3.04 -6.77 22.85
CA GLY A 658 4.14 -7.60 23.35
C GLY A 658 3.94 -8.03 24.80
N THR A 659 5.02 -8.08 25.59
CA THR A 659 5.07 -8.71 26.92
C THR A 659 5.41 -7.74 28.07
N SER A 660 5.14 -6.44 27.91
CA SER A 660 5.40 -5.41 28.94
C SER A 660 4.79 -5.82 30.29
N ALA A 661 5.59 -5.83 31.35
CA ALA A 661 5.13 -6.35 32.65
C ALA A 661 3.96 -5.54 33.20
N GLY A 662 2.89 -6.19 33.66
CA GLY A 662 1.68 -5.54 34.20
C GLY A 662 0.62 -5.15 33.17
N THR A 663 0.89 -5.33 31.87
CA THR A 663 -0.12 -5.20 30.80
C THR A 663 -0.82 -6.53 30.55
N TYR A 664 -1.95 -6.52 29.84
CA TYR A 664 -2.58 -7.77 29.38
C TYR A 664 -1.62 -8.59 28.52
N SER A 665 -1.67 -9.91 28.67
CA SER A 665 -0.92 -10.80 27.77
C SER A 665 -1.46 -10.70 26.34
N PRO A 666 -0.64 -10.94 25.31
CA PRO A 666 -1.12 -11.06 23.94
C PRO A 666 -2.28 -12.05 23.77
N ARG A 667 -2.30 -13.15 24.53
CA ARG A 667 -3.44 -14.10 24.52
C ARG A 667 -4.71 -13.45 25.06
N ALA A 668 -4.63 -12.73 26.18
CA ALA A 668 -5.77 -12.02 26.75
C ALA A 668 -6.31 -10.94 25.79
N MET A 669 -5.42 -10.17 25.15
CA MET A 669 -5.81 -9.12 24.20
C MET A 669 -6.55 -9.69 22.99
N VAL A 670 -6.02 -10.76 22.38
CA VAL A 670 -6.65 -11.44 21.24
C VAL A 670 -7.95 -12.14 21.64
N ALA A 671 -8.01 -12.79 22.81
CA ALA A 671 -9.23 -13.45 23.29
C ALA A 671 -10.35 -12.46 23.60
N GLU A 672 -10.01 -11.31 24.18
CA GLU A 672 -10.95 -10.24 24.46
C GLU A 672 -11.52 -9.65 23.17
N ASN A 673 -10.69 -9.37 22.17
CA ASN A 673 -11.12 -8.95 20.83
C ASN A 673 -11.97 -10.03 20.11
N ASP A 674 -11.59 -11.31 20.18
CA ASP A 674 -12.36 -12.43 19.64
C ASP A 674 -13.77 -12.50 20.25
N TYR A 675 -13.87 -12.26 21.56
CA TYR A 675 -15.14 -12.19 22.24
C TYR A 675 -15.98 -10.99 21.78
N ALA A 676 -15.37 -9.82 21.54
CA ALA A 676 -16.06 -8.66 20.97
C ALA A 676 -16.70 -9.01 19.61
N VAL A 677 -15.97 -9.70 18.72
CA VAL A 677 -16.50 -10.22 17.45
C VAL A 677 -17.70 -11.14 17.70
N GLY A 678 -17.56 -12.10 18.63
CA GLY A 678 -18.63 -13.02 19.01
C GLY A 678 -19.89 -12.31 19.50
N GLN A 679 -19.75 -11.28 20.34
CA GLN A 679 -20.87 -10.48 20.87
C GLN A 679 -21.62 -9.72 19.76
N LEU A 680 -20.91 -9.16 18.79
CA LEU A 680 -21.55 -8.49 17.66
C LEU A 680 -22.37 -9.47 16.83
N VAL A 681 -21.78 -10.62 16.48
CA VAL A 681 -22.47 -11.66 15.69
C VAL A 681 -23.68 -12.20 16.45
N GLU A 682 -23.54 -12.47 17.75
CA GLU A 682 -24.64 -12.87 18.64
C GLU A 682 -25.77 -11.83 18.60
N LYS A 683 -25.45 -10.56 18.82
CA LYS A 683 -26.45 -9.49 18.90
C LYS A 683 -27.28 -9.38 17.62
N VAL A 684 -26.61 -9.43 16.47
CA VAL A 684 -27.27 -9.30 15.16
C VAL A 684 -28.09 -10.55 14.85
N SER A 685 -27.55 -11.74 15.13
CA SER A 685 -28.19 -13.01 14.77
C SER A 685 -29.39 -13.38 15.66
N GLN A 686 -29.46 -12.85 16.88
CA GLN A 686 -30.65 -12.92 17.74
C GLN A 686 -31.67 -11.81 17.44
N GLY A 687 -31.27 -10.80 16.66
CA GLY A 687 -32.07 -9.63 16.33
C GLY A 687 -33.02 -9.83 15.15
N PRO A 688 -34.01 -8.93 14.99
CA PRO A 688 -35.02 -9.04 13.93
C PRO A 688 -34.46 -8.77 12.51
N LEU A 689 -33.23 -8.26 12.39
CA LEU A 689 -32.57 -7.97 11.11
C LEU A 689 -31.66 -9.11 10.62
N TRP A 690 -31.55 -10.23 11.35
CA TRP A 690 -30.62 -11.33 11.01
C TRP A 690 -30.78 -11.83 9.57
N ASN A 691 -32.02 -12.11 9.15
CA ASN A 691 -32.37 -12.59 7.80
C ASN A 691 -32.14 -11.57 6.67
N LYS A 692 -31.61 -10.40 6.99
CA LYS A 692 -31.28 -9.33 6.04
C LYS A 692 -29.85 -8.81 6.20
N THR A 693 -29.02 -9.44 7.03
CA THR A 693 -27.68 -8.92 7.37
C THR A 693 -26.57 -9.85 6.91
N ALA A 694 -25.50 -9.27 6.37
CA ALA A 694 -24.19 -9.91 6.23
C ALA A 694 -23.16 -9.18 7.09
N ILE A 695 -22.31 -9.93 7.77
CA ILE A 695 -21.17 -9.41 8.51
C ILE A 695 -19.90 -9.89 7.81
N PHE A 696 -19.03 -8.97 7.43
CA PHE A 696 -17.72 -9.24 6.85
C PHE A 696 -16.66 -8.87 7.87
N ILE A 697 -15.66 -9.74 8.06
CA ILE A 697 -14.60 -9.57 9.05
C ILE A 697 -13.29 -9.91 8.37
N LEU A 698 -12.28 -9.06 8.50
CA LEU A 698 -10.93 -9.25 7.99
C LEU A 698 -9.94 -8.40 8.79
N GLU A 699 -8.66 -8.65 8.56
CA GLU A 699 -7.56 -7.77 8.98
C GLU A 699 -7.33 -6.66 7.95
N ASP A 700 -6.87 -5.49 8.39
CA ASP A 700 -6.43 -4.41 7.50
C ASP A 700 -5.16 -4.81 6.71
N ASP A 701 -4.26 -5.54 7.35
CA ASP A 701 -3.09 -6.20 6.78
C ASP A 701 -2.69 -7.48 7.56
N ALA A 702 -1.70 -8.22 7.06
CA ALA A 702 -1.16 -9.43 7.72
C ALA A 702 0.19 -9.19 8.43
N GLN A 703 0.75 -8.00 8.20
CA GLN A 703 1.98 -7.44 8.73
C GLN A 703 3.20 -8.35 8.56
N ALA A 704 3.73 -8.85 9.67
CA ALA A 704 4.95 -9.65 9.75
C ALA A 704 4.70 -11.06 10.33
N GLY A 705 3.43 -11.48 10.41
CA GLY A 705 3.06 -12.82 10.84
C GLY A 705 3.63 -13.93 9.93
N PHE A 706 3.72 -15.15 10.45
CA PHE A 706 4.19 -16.29 9.67
C PHE A 706 3.02 -17.05 9.06
N ASP A 707 2.99 -17.11 7.73
CA ASP A 707 2.14 -18.01 6.97
C ASP A 707 2.99 -18.94 6.09
N HIS A 708 2.50 -20.15 5.80
CA HIS A 708 3.17 -21.10 4.92
C HIS A 708 2.87 -20.87 3.42
N VAL A 709 1.80 -20.15 3.07
CA VAL A 709 1.35 -19.92 1.68
C VAL A 709 1.82 -18.60 1.10
N ASP A 710 1.63 -17.49 1.79
CA ASP A 710 2.05 -16.14 1.37
C ASP A 710 2.01 -15.19 2.57
N ALA A 711 2.90 -14.21 2.64
CA ALA A 711 2.94 -13.24 3.73
C ALA A 711 1.68 -12.33 3.78
N HIS A 712 0.94 -12.21 2.68
CA HIS A 712 -0.35 -11.48 2.62
C HIS A 712 -1.55 -12.35 3.00
N ARG A 713 -1.38 -13.67 3.16
CA ARG A 713 -2.51 -14.55 3.46
C ARG A 713 -2.99 -14.29 4.88
N SER A 714 -4.28 -14.00 5.01
CA SER A 714 -4.90 -13.58 6.26
C SER A 714 -6.25 -14.27 6.48
N ILE A 715 -6.86 -14.03 7.62
CA ILE A 715 -8.20 -14.52 7.94
C ILE A 715 -9.27 -13.59 7.37
N ALA A 716 -10.38 -14.19 6.93
CA ALA A 716 -11.61 -13.48 6.67
C ALA A 716 -12.82 -14.35 7.03
N PHE A 717 -13.92 -13.69 7.40
CA PHE A 717 -15.18 -14.35 7.74
C PHE A 717 -16.36 -13.64 7.08
N VAL A 718 -17.31 -14.42 6.58
CA VAL A 718 -18.58 -13.90 6.04
C VAL A 718 -19.73 -14.57 6.78
N VAL A 719 -20.45 -13.81 7.60
CA VAL A 719 -21.46 -14.35 8.52
C VAL A 719 -22.84 -13.84 8.14
N SER A 720 -23.73 -14.76 7.76
CA SER A 720 -25.10 -14.47 7.34
C SER A 720 -25.94 -15.75 7.32
N PRO A 721 -27.28 -15.68 7.45
CA PRO A 721 -28.15 -16.83 7.18
C PRO A 721 -28.02 -17.43 5.79
N TYR A 722 -27.51 -16.64 4.84
CA TYR A 722 -27.30 -17.06 3.45
C TYR A 722 -25.89 -17.60 3.22
N THR A 723 -24.96 -17.45 4.16
CA THR A 723 -23.61 -18.00 3.97
C THR A 723 -23.64 -19.52 4.04
N LYS A 724 -23.01 -20.17 3.05
CA LYS A 724 -22.85 -21.63 3.00
C LYS A 724 -22.32 -22.18 4.32
N ARG A 725 -22.83 -23.34 4.73
CA ARG A 725 -22.61 -23.92 6.06
C ARG A 725 -21.55 -25.03 5.99
N ASN A 726 -20.61 -25.02 6.94
CA ASN A 726 -19.59 -26.08 7.13
C ASN A 726 -18.89 -26.45 5.81
N SER A 727 -18.45 -25.44 5.07
CA SER A 727 -17.82 -25.62 3.76
C SER A 727 -16.45 -24.94 3.72
N LEU A 728 -15.53 -25.54 2.97
CA LEU A 728 -14.23 -24.97 2.65
C LEU A 728 -14.30 -24.28 1.28
N ASP A 729 -13.79 -23.07 1.16
CA ASP A 729 -13.65 -22.37 -0.11
C ASP A 729 -12.21 -21.89 -0.29
N SER A 730 -11.49 -22.57 -1.18
CA SER A 730 -10.07 -22.33 -1.50
C SER A 730 -9.86 -21.44 -2.72
N ARG A 731 -10.92 -20.80 -3.22
CA ARG A 731 -10.78 -19.78 -4.26
C ARG A 731 -10.05 -18.57 -3.69
N PHE A 732 -9.25 -17.95 -4.55
CA PHE A 732 -8.57 -16.71 -4.21
C PHE A 732 -9.59 -15.59 -4.00
N TYR A 733 -9.56 -15.00 -2.82
CA TYR A 733 -10.22 -13.75 -2.50
C TYR A 733 -9.24 -12.80 -1.85
N ASN A 734 -9.58 -11.52 -1.87
CA ASN A 734 -8.79 -10.48 -1.23
C ASN A 734 -9.65 -9.35 -0.66
N THR A 735 -9.02 -8.34 -0.07
CA THR A 735 -9.68 -7.14 0.46
C THR A 735 -10.69 -6.54 -0.55
N ASP A 736 -10.33 -6.40 -1.82
CA ASP A 736 -11.22 -5.86 -2.85
C ASP A 736 -12.39 -6.79 -3.19
N SER A 737 -12.21 -8.11 -3.07
CA SER A 737 -13.28 -9.09 -3.22
C SER A 737 -14.37 -8.87 -2.16
N VAL A 738 -13.98 -8.54 -0.93
CA VAL A 738 -14.91 -8.19 0.16
C VAL A 738 -15.64 -6.89 -0.16
N LEU A 739 -14.90 -5.82 -0.48
CA LEU A 739 -15.48 -4.52 -0.81
C LEU A 739 -16.41 -4.57 -2.02
N ARG A 740 -16.05 -5.31 -3.07
CA ARG A 740 -16.91 -5.55 -4.24
C ARG A 740 -18.17 -6.30 -3.88
N THR A 741 -18.08 -7.31 -3.02
CA THR A 741 -19.26 -8.06 -2.57
C THR A 741 -20.22 -7.17 -1.77
N MET A 742 -19.67 -6.38 -0.85
CA MET A 742 -20.44 -5.38 -0.10
C MET A 742 -21.09 -4.36 -1.03
N SER A 743 -20.36 -3.86 -2.04
CA SER A 743 -20.88 -2.89 -2.99
C SER A 743 -22.08 -3.44 -3.76
N LEU A 744 -22.01 -4.69 -4.23
CA LEU A 744 -23.11 -5.35 -4.94
C LEU A 744 -24.33 -5.59 -4.04
N ILE A 745 -24.13 -5.96 -2.77
CA ILE A 745 -25.22 -6.10 -1.79
C ILE A 745 -25.90 -4.75 -1.55
N LEU A 746 -25.13 -3.68 -1.35
CA LEU A 746 -25.65 -2.34 -1.06
C LEU A 746 -26.17 -1.59 -2.29
N GLY A 747 -25.86 -2.07 -3.50
CA GLY A 747 -26.18 -1.40 -4.76
C GLY A 747 -25.28 -0.21 -5.07
N LEU A 748 -24.07 -0.17 -4.50
CA LEU A 748 -23.06 0.83 -4.78
C LEU A 748 -22.38 0.53 -6.13
N LYS A 749 -22.28 1.57 -6.97
CA LYS A 749 -21.42 1.53 -8.15
C LYS A 749 -19.95 1.42 -7.73
N PRO A 750 -19.12 0.67 -8.46
CA PRO A 750 -17.67 0.68 -8.24
C PRO A 750 -17.12 2.09 -8.47
N TRP A 751 -16.15 2.50 -7.66
CA TRP A 751 -15.60 3.86 -7.64
C TRP A 751 -14.16 3.97 -8.14
N ASN A 752 -13.47 2.83 -8.32
CA ASN A 752 -12.17 2.74 -8.95
C ASN A 752 -12.00 1.39 -9.66
N GLN A 753 -10.88 1.22 -10.37
CA GLN A 753 -10.65 0.03 -11.19
C GLN A 753 -10.50 -1.26 -10.39
N TYR A 754 -9.94 -1.23 -9.17
CA TYR A 754 -9.78 -2.44 -8.36
C TYR A 754 -11.13 -2.99 -7.92
N ILE A 755 -12.02 -2.13 -7.41
CA ILE A 755 -13.39 -2.56 -7.07
C ILE A 755 -14.18 -2.97 -8.32
N GLY A 756 -13.99 -2.28 -9.45
CA GLY A 756 -14.67 -2.62 -10.70
C GLY A 756 -14.28 -3.97 -11.30
N THR A 757 -13.04 -4.41 -11.07
CA THR A 757 -12.44 -5.63 -11.64
C THR A 757 -12.29 -6.78 -10.64
N ALA A 758 -12.58 -6.54 -9.35
CA ALA A 758 -12.51 -7.55 -8.31
C ALA A 758 -13.57 -8.66 -8.48
N ILE A 759 -13.18 -9.87 -8.09
CA ILE A 759 -14.06 -11.04 -8.09
C ILE A 759 -14.93 -10.99 -6.82
N PRO A 760 -16.27 -10.95 -6.94
CA PRO A 760 -17.12 -11.02 -5.77
C PRO A 760 -17.06 -12.40 -5.11
N MET A 761 -17.22 -12.43 -3.79
CA MET A 761 -17.20 -13.65 -3.00
C MET A 761 -18.43 -14.51 -3.28
N ASN A 762 -18.21 -15.75 -3.72
CA ASN A 762 -19.30 -16.70 -4.00
C ASN A 762 -19.50 -17.65 -2.80
N VAL A 763 -19.84 -17.05 -1.67
CA VAL A 763 -20.05 -17.72 -0.38
C VAL A 763 -21.52 -17.79 0.02
N PHE A 764 -22.39 -17.08 -0.69
CA PHE A 764 -23.83 -17.03 -0.41
C PHE A 764 -24.63 -18.07 -1.19
N ASP A 765 -25.75 -18.47 -0.60
CA ASP A 765 -26.88 -19.15 -1.24
C ASP A 765 -28.05 -18.15 -1.43
N THR A 766 -29.00 -18.51 -2.27
CA THR A 766 -30.25 -17.76 -2.46
C THR A 766 -31.31 -18.09 -1.41
N LYS A 767 -31.14 -19.20 -0.69
CA LYS A 767 -32.00 -19.62 0.42
C LYS A 767 -31.28 -19.48 1.76
N LEU A 768 -32.05 -19.41 2.85
CA LEU A 768 -31.51 -19.48 4.20
C LEU A 768 -30.92 -20.88 4.43
N VAL A 769 -29.60 -20.97 4.59
CA VAL A 769 -28.85 -22.22 4.81
C VAL A 769 -28.18 -22.25 6.19
N ASN A 770 -28.11 -21.11 6.87
CA ASN A 770 -27.51 -20.96 8.20
C ASN A 770 -28.34 -20.03 9.13
N PRO A 771 -29.67 -20.21 9.26
CA PRO A 771 -30.56 -19.23 9.90
C PRO A 771 -30.47 -19.18 11.42
N GLU A 772 -29.90 -20.19 12.08
CA GLU A 772 -29.88 -20.25 13.55
C GLU A 772 -29.17 -19.02 14.15
N PRO A 773 -29.57 -18.53 15.32
CA PRO A 773 -28.78 -17.52 16.02
C PRO A 773 -27.38 -18.04 16.39
N TYR A 774 -26.42 -17.15 16.54
CA TYR A 774 -25.10 -17.43 17.10
C TYR A 774 -25.08 -17.06 18.58
N GLN A 775 -24.32 -17.83 19.36
CA GLN A 775 -24.10 -17.58 20.79
C GLN A 775 -22.62 -17.28 20.97
N ALA A 776 -22.31 -16.10 21.53
CA ALA A 776 -20.93 -15.71 21.77
C ALA A 776 -20.28 -16.68 22.78
N ILE A 777 -19.08 -17.15 22.45
CA ILE A 777 -18.31 -18.04 23.31
C ILE A 777 -17.40 -17.16 24.17
N LEU A 778 -17.68 -17.07 25.47
CA LEU A 778 -16.82 -16.37 26.42
C LEU A 778 -15.51 -17.16 26.60
N PRO A 779 -14.33 -16.60 26.28
CA PRO A 779 -13.07 -17.29 26.49
C PRO A 779 -12.82 -17.60 27.97
N ALA A 780 -11.95 -18.58 28.22
CA ALA A 780 -11.67 -19.06 29.57
C ALA A 780 -11.20 -17.92 30.50
N LYS A 781 -11.64 -17.98 31.77
CA LYS A 781 -11.32 -16.98 32.79
C LYS A 781 -9.80 -16.80 32.94
N GLU A 782 -9.09 -17.91 32.85
CA GLU A 782 -7.65 -18.00 32.99
C GLU A 782 -6.96 -17.19 31.92
N ILE A 783 -7.45 -17.21 30.66
CA ILE A 783 -6.92 -16.48 29.51
C ILE A 783 -7.27 -14.99 29.60
N ILE A 784 -8.55 -14.67 29.87
CA ILE A 784 -9.01 -13.28 29.98
C ILE A 784 -8.29 -12.55 31.12
N GLY A 785 -7.94 -13.24 32.20
CA GLY A 785 -7.21 -12.69 33.34
C GLY A 785 -5.69 -12.62 33.16
N GLU A 786 -5.13 -13.05 32.03
CA GLU A 786 -3.68 -13.12 31.88
C GLU A 786 -3.04 -11.73 31.80
N VAL A 787 -2.11 -11.50 32.73
CA VAL A 787 -1.27 -10.32 32.78
C VAL A 787 0.19 -10.74 32.62
N ASN A 788 0.92 -9.99 31.81
CA ASN A 788 2.35 -10.19 31.60
C ASN A 788 3.11 -10.04 32.92
N LYS A 789 3.92 -11.04 33.25
CA LYS A 789 4.83 -11.01 34.40
C LYS A 789 6.16 -10.38 34.00
N PRO A 790 6.95 -9.82 34.93
CA PRO A 790 8.33 -9.39 34.64
C PRO A 790 9.22 -10.49 34.05
N SER A 791 8.90 -11.76 34.33
CA SER A 791 9.58 -12.93 33.78
C SER A 791 9.11 -13.36 32.39
N ALA A 792 8.12 -12.67 31.80
CA ALA A 792 7.67 -12.97 30.44
C ALA A 792 8.83 -12.80 29.44
N TYR A 793 8.81 -13.62 28.38
CA TYR A 793 9.88 -13.63 27.39
C TYR A 793 10.09 -12.23 26.80
N ARG A 794 11.26 -11.64 27.05
CA ARG A 794 11.65 -10.30 26.58
C ARG A 794 10.69 -9.18 27.03
N SER A 795 10.20 -9.28 28.28
CA SER A 795 9.34 -8.27 28.91
C SER A 795 9.95 -6.86 28.91
N ALA A 796 11.24 -6.75 29.27
CA ALA A 796 11.94 -5.46 29.29
C ALA A 796 12.10 -4.83 27.88
N ASP A 797 12.28 -5.65 26.84
CA ASP A 797 12.30 -5.16 25.46
C ASP A 797 10.92 -4.63 25.05
N SER A 798 9.86 -5.29 25.52
CA SER A 798 8.48 -4.88 25.25
C SER A 798 8.10 -3.57 25.95
N ASP A 799 8.64 -3.29 27.15
CA ASP A 799 8.42 -2.00 27.84
C ASP A 799 8.88 -0.80 26.99
N ARG A 800 9.98 -0.96 26.22
CA ARG A 800 10.44 0.06 25.25
C ARG A 800 9.42 0.27 24.11
N LEU A 801 8.68 -0.77 23.75
CA LEU A 801 7.69 -0.74 22.67
C LEU A 801 6.36 -0.12 23.13
N PHE A 802 6.00 -0.27 24.41
CA PHE A 802 4.70 0.12 24.97
C PHE A 802 4.46 1.65 25.07
N ASN A 803 5.52 2.46 25.13
CA ASN A 803 5.42 3.90 25.41
C ASN A 803 5.07 4.80 24.21
N ARG A 804 4.45 4.26 23.15
CA ARG A 804 4.13 5.01 21.93
C ARG A 804 2.63 4.94 21.66
N PHE A 805 1.92 6.03 21.95
CA PHE A 805 0.48 6.21 21.70
C PHE A 805 0.13 6.46 20.23
N GLU A 806 1.12 6.34 19.35
CA GLU A 806 1.02 6.47 17.89
C GLU A 806 1.10 5.07 17.28
N GLU A 807 0.19 4.82 16.34
CA GLU A 807 0.12 3.60 15.53
C GLU A 807 1.50 3.29 14.89
N GLU A 808 1.94 2.04 15.05
CA GLU A 808 3.01 1.39 14.28
C GLU A 808 4.39 2.08 14.25
N SER A 809 4.99 2.24 15.43
CA SER A 809 6.41 2.61 15.54
C SER A 809 7.28 1.49 16.13
N MET A 810 6.76 0.26 16.11
CA MET A 810 7.39 -0.97 16.58
C MET A 810 8.31 -1.57 15.51
N PRO A 811 9.40 -2.26 15.89
CA PRO A 811 10.09 -3.15 14.97
C PRO A 811 9.30 -4.46 14.87
N ASP A 812 8.46 -4.64 13.85
CA ASP A 812 7.49 -5.75 13.76
C ASP A 812 8.14 -7.15 13.86
N MET A 813 9.37 -7.31 13.35
CA MET A 813 10.15 -8.55 13.52
C MET A 813 10.53 -8.82 14.99
N GLU A 814 10.74 -7.78 15.79
CA GLU A 814 10.98 -7.90 17.23
C GLU A 814 9.71 -8.28 17.97
N LEU A 815 8.57 -7.68 17.62
CA LEU A 815 7.27 -8.08 18.16
C LEU A 815 6.96 -9.54 17.85
N ASN A 816 7.18 -9.98 16.61
CA ASN A 816 6.97 -11.38 16.23
C ASN A 816 7.88 -12.36 16.98
N ASP A 817 9.12 -11.99 17.30
CA ASP A 817 9.98 -12.79 18.18
C ASP A 817 9.44 -12.87 19.61
N ILE A 818 8.98 -11.75 20.14
CA ILE A 818 8.36 -11.69 21.47
C ILE A 818 7.13 -12.61 21.52
N LEU A 819 6.24 -12.50 20.53
CA LEU A 819 5.03 -13.32 20.42
C LEU A 819 5.37 -14.80 20.26
N TRP A 820 6.30 -15.15 19.37
CA TRP A 820 6.69 -16.54 19.18
C TRP A 820 7.31 -17.15 20.45
N GLY A 821 8.26 -16.44 21.07
CA GLY A 821 8.93 -16.91 22.28
C GLY A 821 7.97 -17.01 23.48
N LEU A 822 6.95 -16.15 23.54
CA LEU A 822 5.86 -16.24 24.50
C LEU A 822 5.01 -17.51 24.28
N MET A 823 4.55 -17.75 23.04
CA MET A 823 3.57 -18.82 22.76
C MET A 823 4.20 -20.21 22.64
N LYS A 824 5.37 -20.30 21.99
CA LYS A 824 6.04 -21.58 21.70
C LYS A 824 7.15 -21.89 22.70
N GLY A 825 7.58 -20.89 23.47
CA GLY A 825 8.68 -20.98 24.44
C GLY A 825 9.96 -20.33 23.94
N LYS A 826 10.78 -19.83 24.89
CA LYS A 826 12.02 -19.09 24.59
C LYS A 826 12.98 -19.87 23.69
N ASP A 827 13.06 -21.20 23.89
CA ASP A 827 13.97 -22.11 23.18
C ASP A 827 13.32 -22.77 21.94
N ALA A 828 12.07 -22.41 21.63
CA ALA A 828 11.38 -22.95 20.47
C ALA A 828 12.11 -22.59 19.19
N LYS A 829 12.29 -23.59 18.32
CA LYS A 829 12.79 -23.34 16.98
C LYS A 829 11.87 -22.35 16.30
N ARG A 830 12.46 -21.25 15.85
CA ARG A 830 11.75 -20.26 15.06
C ARG A 830 11.52 -20.82 13.66
N PRO A 831 10.44 -20.40 12.95
CA PRO A 831 10.23 -20.79 11.57
C PRO A 831 11.49 -20.48 10.75
N VAL A 832 12.01 -21.48 10.05
CA VAL A 832 13.21 -21.33 9.23
C VAL A 832 12.86 -20.40 8.09
N THR A 833 13.31 -19.15 8.21
CA THR A 833 13.22 -18.17 7.15
C THR A 833 14.64 -17.76 6.83
N PRO A 834 15.14 -17.93 5.59
CA PRO A 834 16.46 -17.48 5.23
C PRO A 834 16.71 -16.06 5.74
N GLY A 835 17.72 -15.97 6.62
CA GLY A 835 18.14 -14.81 7.42
C GLY A 835 17.12 -13.86 8.03
N ALA A 836 15.99 -14.39 8.50
CA ALA A 836 15.45 -13.82 9.72
C ALA A 836 16.52 -13.90 10.82
N LYS A 837 17.11 -12.77 11.22
CA LYS A 837 17.97 -12.67 12.40
C LYS A 837 17.09 -12.50 13.63
N TRP A 838 16.69 -13.63 14.19
CA TRP A 838 16.04 -13.67 15.50
C TRP A 838 16.99 -13.09 16.54
N ARG A 839 16.51 -12.12 17.31
CA ARG A 839 17.27 -11.63 18.45
C ARG A 839 17.28 -12.73 19.49
N THR A 840 18.43 -13.36 19.70
CA THR A 840 18.66 -14.20 20.88
C THR A 840 18.53 -13.34 22.13
N PRO A 841 18.10 -13.92 23.26
CA PRO A 841 18.12 -13.22 24.54
C PRO A 841 19.49 -12.55 24.75
N LEU A 842 19.51 -11.27 25.12
CA LEU A 842 20.72 -10.67 25.66
C LEU A 842 21.09 -11.49 26.91
N LYS A 843 22.33 -11.99 26.93
CA LYS A 843 22.86 -12.79 28.05
C LYS A 843 22.93 -11.97 29.34
#